data_AF-A0A955T0L3-F1
#
_entry.id   AF-A0A955T0L3-F1
#
_cell.length_a   1.000
_cell.length_b   1.000
_cell.length_c   1.000
_cell.angle_alpha   90.00
_cell.angle_beta   90.00
_cell.angle_gamma   90.00
#
_symmetry.space_group_name_H-M   'P 1'
#
loop_
_entity.id
_entity.type
_entity.pdbx_description
1 polymer ?
#
loop_
_entity_poly.entity_id
_entity_poly.type
_entity_poly.pdbx_seq_one_letter_code
_entity_poly.pdbx_strand_id
1 'polypeptide(L)'
;GSWLERPSVRVWWGRDEGDDNLLWYDVGYTYSQPLCQYRTHFGGAETFVNFGIGLEDKVWTPFFENPFLFYDHDFDNVTEEVLRLSGIDTRIDYLRHSFDADHDGTWDNPRDFDCSLSAHAPENLTFDESEAEHITLRGIPTGPFTRYRTAPEIVKGVVWKDMLLTWDENDNNVDGQRFADDIERWEGVIADGTDEFKQIGGPSGGPTNKRNELITEPKGPAVFYYHPADQRIHLMGAEKAWTKVDYDMDQEVDTRYGLVDTNSDGYIDTWQIDFGADGSVEEEWSSPVDTFESINWVWPDVNSVMQPVIQEVPNQLFALVQCLEQAIKEETGEKTATVLGKLIHSGFDNEHISMDLRKKYLNSHESLRYYFEIYKDELIHQLRGAFKDESFWKEFDGLRSKGELTGMTDLLEKQFQIDESEIQPLEYWVAKRRMEIAESRVAWAQDWVPPNIGWESEKIAYRVYWGQFDFFGKKEDVLLYPTIGSQSYHEETDWGIDALLVGDSPGCGGMTLYVDGEPYPAWANLGESKTKFEKKLVYESDSMVTIEYTAEPVGPEDSPYSITVHCTALEGKPYSPVEIRVSGAENGKKLQIGIGFTKLGEEELALDTETGVFGIRGYQDPAIGRIGMGLVFPKDRFAGMKNLDN
;
A
#
# COMPACT_ATOMS: atom_id res chain seq x y z
N GLY A 1 36.85 -2.78 17.53
CA GLY A 1 36.45 -3.95 16.71
C GLY A 1 34.94 -4.02 16.75
N SER A 2 34.29 -4.29 15.62
CA SER A 2 32.83 -4.34 15.58
C SER A 2 32.34 -5.45 16.54
N TRP A 3 31.31 -5.18 17.36
CA TRP A 3 30.68 -6.23 18.18
C TRP A 3 30.19 -7.39 17.31
N LEU A 4 29.91 -7.11 16.03
CA LEU A 4 29.55 -8.05 14.99
C LEU A 4 30.64 -9.09 14.65
N GLU A 5 31.90 -8.88 15.03
CA GLU A 5 32.99 -9.84 14.79
C GLU A 5 33.31 -10.70 16.02
N ARG A 6 32.71 -10.40 17.18
CA ARG A 6 32.94 -11.15 18.42
C ARG A 6 32.22 -12.51 18.37
N PRO A 7 32.91 -13.63 18.67
CA PRO A 7 32.24 -14.92 18.88
C PRO A 7 31.22 -14.81 20.01
N SER A 8 29.93 -14.84 19.64
CA SER A 8 28.81 -14.60 20.55
C SER A 8 27.56 -15.32 20.04
N VAL A 9 26.68 -15.68 20.98
CA VAL A 9 25.29 -15.99 20.67
C VAL A 9 24.55 -14.66 20.55
N ARG A 10 23.68 -14.54 19.54
CA ARG A 10 22.84 -13.37 19.32
C ARG A 10 21.38 -13.73 19.49
N VAL A 11 20.61 -12.77 19.97
CA VAL A 11 19.16 -12.88 20.02
C VAL A 11 18.54 -11.55 19.64
N TRP A 12 17.61 -11.62 18.72
CA TRP A 12 16.65 -10.56 18.46
C TRP A 12 15.52 -10.72 19.47
N TRP A 13 15.29 -9.70 20.27
CA TRP A 13 14.22 -9.67 21.25
C TRP A 13 13.22 -8.59 20.87
N GLY A 14 11.94 -8.97 20.81
CA GLY A 14 10.81 -8.09 20.56
C GLY A 14 9.84 -8.10 21.74
N ARG A 15 9.16 -6.98 21.96
CA ARG A 15 7.99 -6.87 22.83
C ARG A 15 6.88 -6.16 22.07
N ASP A 16 5.72 -6.80 22.06
CA ASP A 16 4.45 -6.22 21.63
C ASP A 16 3.97 -5.29 22.77
N GLU A 17 4.09 -3.99 22.55
CA GLU A 17 3.64 -2.96 23.49
C GLU A 17 2.15 -2.68 23.35
N GLY A 18 1.58 -2.96 22.16
CA GLY A 18 0.17 -2.74 21.81
C GLY A 18 -0.78 -3.85 22.28
N ASP A 19 -0.26 -5.05 22.57
CA ASP A 19 -1.02 -6.28 22.85
C ASP A 19 -1.93 -6.70 21.67
N ASP A 20 -1.50 -6.37 20.44
CA ASP A 20 -2.20 -6.66 19.19
C ASP A 20 -1.86 -8.06 18.62
N ASN A 21 -0.84 -8.72 19.19
CA ASN A 21 -0.25 -9.98 18.76
C ASN A 21 0.36 -9.93 17.34
N LEU A 22 0.85 -8.78 16.89
CA LEU A 22 1.45 -8.54 15.57
C LEU A 22 2.98 -8.64 15.53
N LEU A 23 3.56 -9.46 16.43
CA LEU A 23 5.00 -9.75 16.44
C LEU A 23 5.52 -10.40 15.15
N TRP A 24 6.84 -10.37 15.03
CA TRP A 24 7.54 -10.69 13.80
C TRP A 24 7.34 -12.12 13.33
N TYR A 25 7.22 -12.25 12.01
CA TYR A 25 7.34 -13.55 11.37
C TYR A 25 8.77 -14.06 11.49
N ASP A 26 8.93 -15.32 11.91
CA ASP A 26 10.23 -15.97 11.98
C ASP A 26 10.25 -17.28 11.18
N VAL A 27 11.44 -17.68 10.74
CA VAL A 27 11.68 -18.97 10.11
C VAL A 27 12.58 -19.78 11.03
N GLY A 28 12.00 -20.78 11.70
CA GLY A 28 12.75 -21.69 12.57
C GLY A 28 13.36 -21.00 13.79
N TYR A 29 12.63 -20.05 14.40
CA TYR A 29 13.09 -19.19 15.50
C TYR A 29 14.25 -18.26 15.12
N THR A 30 14.39 -17.96 13.82
CA THR A 30 15.39 -17.02 13.32
C THR A 30 14.74 -15.97 12.43
N TYR A 31 15.14 -14.71 12.64
CA TYR A 31 14.78 -13.62 11.74
C TYR A 31 15.81 -13.53 10.61
N SER A 32 15.36 -13.75 9.39
CA SER A 32 16.11 -13.56 8.16
C SER A 32 15.39 -12.51 7.33
N GLN A 33 15.94 -11.30 7.25
CA GLN A 33 15.28 -10.14 6.64
C GLN A 33 14.61 -10.47 5.27
N PRO A 34 15.29 -11.05 4.26
CA PRO A 34 14.64 -11.36 2.98
C PRO A 34 13.48 -12.37 3.04
N LEU A 35 13.43 -13.22 4.07
CA LEU A 35 12.40 -14.25 4.23
C LEU A 35 11.26 -13.83 5.17
N CYS A 36 11.54 -12.87 6.06
CA CYS A 36 10.68 -12.53 7.17
C CYS A 36 10.05 -11.15 7.01
N GLN A 37 10.75 -10.19 6.42
CA GLN A 37 10.31 -8.79 6.43
C GLN A 37 8.96 -8.62 5.74
N TYR A 38 8.71 -9.29 4.62
CA TYR A 38 7.43 -9.19 3.88
C TYR A 38 6.26 -9.96 4.50
N ARG A 39 6.53 -10.77 5.52
CA ARG A 39 5.50 -11.53 6.26
C ARG A 39 5.26 -10.98 7.65
N THR A 40 6.07 -10.01 8.04
CA THR A 40 5.95 -9.30 9.31
C THR A 40 5.11 -8.06 9.08
N HIS A 41 4.19 -7.75 9.97
CA HIS A 41 3.36 -6.56 9.85
C HIS A 41 4.22 -5.29 9.93
N PHE A 42 5.03 -5.16 11.00
CA PHE A 42 5.78 -3.95 11.36
C PHE A 42 4.92 -2.68 11.56
N GLY A 43 3.59 -2.80 11.52
CA GLY A 43 2.66 -1.80 12.05
C GLY A 43 2.29 -2.10 13.51
N GLY A 44 1.91 -1.08 14.26
CA GLY A 44 1.50 -1.16 15.66
C GLY A 44 2.55 -0.65 16.65
N ALA A 45 2.40 -0.99 17.93
CA ALA A 45 3.32 -0.55 18.98
C ALA A 45 4.30 -1.66 19.38
N GLU A 46 5.58 -1.49 19.04
CA GLU A 46 6.60 -2.53 19.23
C GLU A 46 7.93 -1.98 19.77
N THR A 47 8.62 -2.80 20.58
CA THR A 47 10.03 -2.60 20.95
C THR A 47 10.89 -3.72 20.37
N PHE A 48 12.02 -3.33 19.79
CA PHE A 48 13.00 -4.24 19.21
C PHE A 48 14.42 -3.96 19.71
N VAL A 49 15.14 -5.00 20.15
CA VAL A 49 16.52 -4.90 20.62
C VAL A 49 17.35 -6.10 20.19
N ASN A 50 18.58 -5.87 19.74
CA ASN A 50 19.55 -6.94 19.51
C ASN A 50 20.44 -7.12 20.74
N PHE A 51 20.61 -8.36 21.18
CA PHE A 51 21.49 -8.71 22.28
C PHE A 51 22.54 -9.72 21.87
N GLY A 52 23.75 -9.56 22.42
CA GLY A 52 24.87 -10.47 22.22
C GLY A 52 25.43 -10.97 23.55
N ILE A 53 25.81 -12.24 23.61
CA ILE A 53 26.50 -12.81 24.78
C ILE A 53 27.63 -13.75 24.34
N GLY A 54 28.83 -13.50 24.87
CA GLY A 54 29.97 -14.39 24.73
C GLY A 54 29.93 -15.55 25.72
N LEU A 55 30.79 -16.56 25.51
CA LEU A 55 30.85 -17.77 26.34
C LEU A 55 31.09 -17.51 27.84
N GLU A 56 31.84 -16.46 28.17
CA GLU A 56 32.22 -16.11 29.55
C GLU A 56 31.44 -14.90 30.10
N ASP A 57 30.51 -14.36 29.30
CA ASP A 57 29.74 -13.17 29.69
C ASP A 57 28.65 -13.58 30.68
N LYS A 58 28.42 -12.71 31.67
CA LYS A 58 27.39 -12.91 32.72
C LYS A 58 26.13 -12.08 32.49
N VAL A 59 26.15 -11.23 31.47
CA VAL A 59 25.13 -10.26 31.12
C VAL A 59 25.07 -10.20 29.59
N TRP A 60 23.87 -10.15 29.03
CA TRP A 60 23.70 -9.87 27.59
C TRP A 60 24.01 -8.40 27.30
N THR A 61 24.77 -8.09 26.27
CA THR A 61 25.03 -6.70 25.87
C THR A 61 24.08 -6.32 24.75
N PRO A 62 23.26 -5.26 24.91
CA PRO A 62 22.50 -4.72 23.79
C PRO A 62 23.43 -4.00 22.82
N PHE A 63 23.21 -4.14 21.52
CA PHE A 63 24.04 -3.52 20.50
C PHE A 63 23.30 -3.38 19.16
N PHE A 64 23.78 -2.50 18.28
CA PHE A 64 23.24 -2.26 16.93
C PHE A 64 21.80 -1.73 16.87
N GLU A 65 20.79 -2.50 17.25
CA GLU A 65 19.43 -2.00 17.46
C GLU A 65 19.24 -1.91 18.98
N ASN A 66 19.35 -0.69 19.51
CA ASN A 66 19.47 -0.45 20.94
C ASN A 66 18.85 0.89 21.38
N PRO A 67 17.51 0.99 21.38
CA PRO A 67 16.53 0.09 20.75
C PRO A 67 16.03 0.60 19.39
N PHE A 68 15.17 -0.17 18.74
CA PHE A 68 14.33 0.27 17.63
C PHE A 68 12.86 0.19 18.09
N LEU A 69 12.11 1.28 17.96
CA LEU A 69 10.81 1.47 18.61
C LEU A 69 9.78 1.94 17.57
N PHE A 70 8.56 1.42 17.68
CA PHE A 70 7.42 1.69 16.83
C PHE A 70 6.29 2.19 17.71
N TYR A 71 5.67 3.32 17.37
CA TYR A 71 4.58 3.91 18.12
C TYR A 71 3.35 4.04 17.23
N ASP A 72 2.30 3.37 17.67
CA ASP A 72 0.91 3.56 17.25
C ASP A 72 0.28 4.58 18.22
N HIS A 73 0.08 5.81 17.74
CA HIS A 73 -0.39 6.94 18.55
C HIS A 73 -1.91 7.04 18.60
N ASP A 74 -2.62 6.49 17.62
CA ASP A 74 -4.08 6.61 17.49
C ASP A 74 -4.84 5.29 17.72
N PHE A 75 -4.11 4.21 17.94
CA PHE A 75 -4.55 2.87 18.30
C PHE A 75 -5.30 2.12 17.20
N ASP A 76 -4.92 2.32 15.94
CA ASP A 76 -5.49 1.61 14.79
C ASP A 76 -4.69 0.37 14.35
N ASN A 77 -3.58 0.08 15.04
CA ASN A 77 -2.57 -0.96 14.79
C ASN A 77 -1.65 -0.69 13.58
N VAL A 78 -1.61 0.53 13.06
CA VAL A 78 -0.56 1.02 12.14
C VAL A 78 0.49 1.77 12.97
N THR A 79 1.69 1.92 12.43
CA THR A 79 2.76 2.68 13.13
C THR A 79 2.88 4.05 12.48
N GLU A 80 2.73 5.12 13.25
CA GLU A 80 2.93 6.47 12.71
C GLU A 80 4.30 7.06 13.06
N GLU A 81 4.95 6.57 14.11
CA GLU A 81 6.28 7.03 14.52
C GLU A 81 7.23 5.87 14.71
N VAL A 82 8.42 6.02 14.14
CA VAL A 82 9.49 5.02 14.26
C VAL A 82 10.77 5.70 14.74
N LEU A 83 11.31 5.21 15.85
CA LEU A 83 12.54 5.74 16.46
C LEU A 83 13.59 4.64 16.61
N ARG A 84 14.70 4.82 15.91
CA ARG A 84 15.86 3.93 15.94
C ARG A 84 17.03 4.60 16.63
N LEU A 85 17.46 4.02 17.74
CA LEU A 85 18.75 4.27 18.36
C LEU A 85 19.68 3.09 18.08
N SER A 86 20.79 3.39 17.41
CA SER A 86 21.85 2.42 17.23
C SER A 86 23.01 2.73 18.16
N GLY A 87 23.54 1.71 18.82
CA GLY A 87 24.50 1.90 19.89
C GLY A 87 25.03 0.60 20.46
N ILE A 88 25.75 0.67 21.58
CA ILE A 88 26.20 -0.49 22.35
C ILE A 88 26.13 -0.14 23.82
N ASP A 89 25.46 -0.99 24.62
CA ASP A 89 25.26 -0.73 26.05
C ASP A 89 24.55 0.62 26.23
N THR A 90 25.02 1.51 27.11
CA THR A 90 24.45 2.87 27.23
C THR A 90 24.84 3.84 26.12
N ARG A 91 25.80 3.47 25.25
CA ARG A 91 26.33 4.38 24.22
C ARG A 91 25.36 4.47 23.04
N ILE A 92 25.05 5.70 22.63
CA ILE A 92 24.30 6.01 21.41
C ILE A 92 25.29 6.44 20.33
N ASP A 93 25.21 5.82 19.16
CA ASP A 93 26.04 6.12 18.00
C ASP A 93 25.24 6.87 16.92
N TYR A 94 23.98 6.47 16.68
CA TYR A 94 23.14 7.02 15.61
C TYR A 94 21.67 7.14 16.03
N LEU A 95 20.98 8.15 15.49
CA LEU A 95 19.54 8.32 15.50
C LEU A 95 18.98 8.17 14.09
N ARG A 96 17.83 7.52 13.96
CA ARG A 96 16.85 7.79 12.91
C ARG A 96 15.47 7.93 13.55
N HIS A 97 14.75 9.00 13.25
CA HIS A 97 13.43 9.28 13.80
C HIS A 97 12.49 9.69 12.68
N SER A 98 11.53 8.82 12.37
CA SER A 98 10.67 8.88 11.19
C SER A 98 9.20 8.97 11.55
N PHE A 99 8.42 9.56 10.64
CA PHE A 99 6.99 9.73 10.78
C PHE A 99 6.25 9.41 9.49
N ASP A 100 5.08 8.79 9.64
CA ASP A 100 3.95 8.93 8.72
C ASP A 100 3.33 10.31 9.00
N ALA A 101 3.73 11.30 8.23
CA ALA A 101 3.42 12.70 8.45
C ALA A 101 1.99 13.05 8.00
N ASP A 102 1.42 12.40 7.00
CA ASP A 102 0.07 12.70 6.52
C ASP A 102 -1.01 11.72 7.01
N HIS A 103 -0.60 10.62 7.64
CA HIS A 103 -1.42 9.56 8.22
C HIS A 103 -2.27 8.86 7.16
N ASP A 104 -1.60 8.43 6.08
CA ASP A 104 -2.18 7.62 5.00
C ASP A 104 -1.78 6.14 5.04
N GLY A 105 -0.92 5.75 6.00
CA GLY A 105 -0.63 4.38 6.32
C GLY A 105 -1.91 3.57 6.62
N THR A 106 -1.95 2.31 6.17
CA THR A 106 -3.11 1.44 6.36
C THR A 106 -2.71 0.06 6.81
N TRP A 107 -3.67 -0.74 7.31
CA TRP A 107 -3.38 -2.13 7.69
C TRP A 107 -2.83 -2.99 6.52
N ASP A 108 -3.26 -2.71 5.28
CA ASP A 108 -2.76 -3.41 4.09
C ASP A 108 -1.41 -2.86 3.62
N ASN A 109 -1.11 -1.58 3.89
CA ASN A 109 0.17 -0.91 3.62
C ASN A 109 0.68 -0.18 4.87
N PRO A 110 1.16 -0.88 5.90
CA PRO A 110 1.42 -0.27 7.21
C PRO A 110 2.79 0.42 7.32
N ARG A 111 3.38 0.82 6.18
CA ARG A 111 4.81 1.19 6.07
C ARG A 111 5.05 2.49 5.30
N ASP A 112 4.05 3.37 5.21
CA ASP A 112 4.24 4.71 4.64
C ASP A 112 4.89 5.62 5.68
N PHE A 113 6.17 5.93 5.48
CA PHE A 113 6.84 6.95 6.28
C PHE A 113 7.40 8.00 5.33
N ASP A 114 7.03 9.26 5.58
CA ASP A 114 7.28 10.36 4.65
C ASP A 114 8.54 11.14 5.00
N CYS A 115 8.99 11.05 6.25
CA CYS A 115 10.18 11.80 6.67
C CYS A 115 11.05 11.09 7.69
N SER A 116 12.30 11.57 7.82
CA SER A 116 13.20 11.20 8.90
C SER A 116 14.15 12.32 9.29
N LEU A 117 14.44 12.43 10.60
CA LEU A 117 15.68 13.02 11.08
C LEU A 117 16.70 11.91 11.31
N SER A 118 17.79 11.93 10.55
CA SER A 118 18.96 11.07 10.73
C SER A 118 20.11 11.84 11.37
N ALA A 119 20.77 11.30 12.40
CA ALA A 119 21.84 12.03 13.09
C ALA A 119 22.96 11.14 13.65
N HIS A 120 24.20 11.65 13.61
CA HIS A 120 25.34 11.01 14.27
C HIS A 120 25.56 11.59 15.66
N ALA A 121 25.80 10.72 16.64
CA ALA A 121 26.09 11.13 18.00
C ALA A 121 27.47 11.82 18.11
N PRO A 122 27.63 12.81 19.01
CA PRO A 122 28.95 13.25 19.45
C PRO A 122 29.70 12.12 20.17
N GLU A 123 31.02 12.26 20.30
CA GLU A 123 31.83 11.24 20.97
C GLU A 123 31.36 11.00 22.41
N ASN A 124 31.15 9.72 22.75
CA ASN A 124 30.75 9.25 24.09
C ASN A 124 29.35 9.68 24.54
N LEU A 125 28.42 9.96 23.63
CA LEU A 125 27.01 10.12 24.00
C LEU A 125 26.48 8.84 24.65
N THR A 126 25.87 8.98 25.82
CA THR A 126 25.23 7.90 26.57
C THR A 126 23.90 8.35 27.15
N PHE A 127 22.94 7.45 27.30
CA PHE A 127 21.73 7.69 28.11
C PHE A 127 21.97 7.35 29.58
N ASP A 128 21.17 7.94 30.48
CA ASP A 128 21.28 7.74 31.93
C ASP A 128 20.60 6.43 32.38
N GLU A 129 21.09 5.82 33.46
CA GLU A 129 20.49 4.59 34.03
C GLU A 129 19.01 4.77 34.42
N SER A 130 18.57 5.99 34.75
CA SER A 130 17.16 6.29 35.01
C SER A 130 16.25 6.12 33.80
N GLU A 131 16.84 6.21 32.61
CA GLU A 131 16.20 6.08 31.30
C GLU A 131 16.29 4.64 30.76
N ALA A 132 17.08 3.80 31.44
CA ALA A 132 17.37 2.44 31.03
C ALA A 132 16.28 1.44 31.46
N GLU A 133 16.05 0.45 30.62
CA GLU A 133 15.35 -0.79 30.90
C GLU A 133 16.33 -1.95 30.97
N HIS A 134 16.03 -2.92 31.83
CA HIS A 134 16.72 -4.21 31.90
C HIS A 134 15.69 -5.34 31.90
N ILE A 135 16.01 -6.41 31.18
CA ILE A 135 15.21 -7.62 31.15
C ILE A 135 16.06 -8.83 31.53
N THR A 136 15.44 -10.01 31.54
CA THR A 136 16.14 -11.28 31.75
C THR A 136 15.87 -12.21 30.58
N LEU A 137 16.91 -12.61 29.86
CA LEU A 137 16.82 -13.52 28.72
C LEU A 137 17.39 -14.88 29.12
N ARG A 138 16.53 -15.91 29.10
CA ARG A 138 16.90 -17.30 29.47
C ARG A 138 17.59 -17.39 30.85
N GLY A 139 17.18 -16.55 31.80
CA GLY A 139 17.73 -16.54 33.17
C GLY A 139 19.02 -15.74 33.34
N ILE A 140 19.51 -15.07 32.29
CA ILE A 140 20.68 -14.20 32.34
C ILE A 140 20.21 -12.74 32.17
N PRO A 141 20.63 -11.80 33.03
CA PRO A 141 20.24 -10.39 32.91
C PRO A 141 20.79 -9.75 31.64
N THR A 142 20.11 -8.73 31.14
CA THR A 142 20.62 -7.86 30.07
C THR A 142 21.30 -6.61 30.62
N GLY A 143 22.17 -6.03 29.82
CA GLY A 143 22.60 -4.65 29.96
C GLY A 143 21.46 -3.67 29.68
N PRO A 144 21.67 -2.40 30.00
CA PRO A 144 20.71 -1.33 29.82
C PRO A 144 20.44 -1.03 28.33
N PHE A 145 19.18 -0.83 27.98
CA PHE A 145 18.74 -0.22 26.72
C PHE A 145 17.70 0.87 27.03
N THR A 146 17.51 1.85 26.16
CA THR A 146 16.58 2.96 26.40
C THR A 146 15.13 2.47 26.54
N ARG A 147 14.36 2.96 27.52
CA ARG A 147 12.93 2.62 27.67
C ARG A 147 12.10 3.19 26.53
N TYR A 148 11.10 2.40 26.09
CA TYR A 148 10.09 2.79 25.10
C TYR A 148 9.52 4.20 25.36
N ARG A 149 8.96 4.43 26.55
CA ARG A 149 8.26 5.70 26.88
C ARG A 149 9.15 6.93 27.03
N THR A 150 10.46 6.77 27.17
CA THR A 150 11.37 7.91 27.41
C THR A 150 12.28 8.21 26.22
N ALA A 151 12.43 7.26 25.29
CA ALA A 151 13.33 7.42 24.15
C ALA A 151 13.07 8.69 23.31
N PRO A 152 11.82 9.07 22.97
CA PRO A 152 11.57 10.29 22.19
C PRO A 152 11.98 11.56 22.94
N GLU A 153 11.78 11.62 24.26
CA GLU A 153 12.17 12.79 25.06
C GLU A 153 13.68 12.94 25.20
N ILE A 154 14.41 11.83 25.26
CA ILE A 154 15.88 11.84 25.35
C ILE A 154 16.46 12.47 24.09
N VAL A 155 16.01 12.03 22.91
CA VAL A 155 16.61 12.46 21.64
C VAL A 155 16.35 13.93 21.32
N LYS A 156 15.21 14.49 21.78
CA LYS A 156 14.87 15.92 21.62
C LYS A 156 15.90 16.85 22.25
N GLY A 157 16.53 16.44 23.36
CA GLY A 157 17.49 17.26 24.09
C GLY A 157 18.93 17.15 23.60
N VAL A 158 19.22 16.26 22.66
CA VAL A 158 20.59 15.97 22.22
C VAL A 158 21.08 17.02 21.23
N VAL A 159 22.28 17.54 21.48
CA VAL A 159 23.07 18.26 20.48
C VAL A 159 23.86 17.23 19.68
N TRP A 160 23.35 16.89 18.49
CA TRP A 160 23.97 15.91 17.60
C TRP A 160 25.27 16.44 16.98
N LYS A 161 26.11 15.53 16.48
CA LYS A 161 27.35 15.89 15.80
C LYS A 161 27.07 16.50 14.42
N ASP A 162 26.17 15.86 13.68
CA ASP A 162 25.67 16.27 12.37
C ASP A 162 24.27 15.65 12.20
N MET A 163 23.42 16.29 11.38
CA MET A 163 22.00 15.96 11.22
C MET A 163 21.57 16.12 9.77
N LEU A 164 20.73 15.21 9.29
CA LEU A 164 20.13 15.23 7.96
C LEU A 164 18.63 14.98 8.11
N LEU A 165 17.83 16.00 7.81
CA LEU A 165 16.39 15.86 7.61
C LEU A 165 16.16 15.41 6.17
N THR A 166 15.43 14.31 5.99
CA THR A 166 15.07 13.79 4.67
C THR A 166 13.56 13.58 4.60
N TRP A 167 12.94 14.14 3.57
CA TRP A 167 11.55 13.89 3.19
C TRP A 167 11.52 13.03 1.94
N ASP A 168 10.67 12.02 1.94
CA ASP A 168 10.16 11.39 0.74
C ASP A 168 9.10 12.29 0.12
N GLU A 169 9.44 12.95 -0.98
CA GLU A 169 8.50 13.88 -1.60
C GLU A 169 7.58 13.17 -2.60
N ASN A 170 7.99 12.03 -3.17
CA ASN A 170 7.20 11.33 -4.17
C ASN A 170 6.42 10.14 -3.62
N ASP A 171 6.36 10.01 -2.29
CA ASP A 171 5.66 8.94 -1.59
C ASP A 171 6.01 7.55 -2.19
N ASN A 172 7.29 7.23 -2.20
CA ASN A 172 7.83 5.98 -2.70
C ASN A 172 9.12 5.66 -1.93
N ASN A 173 8.95 5.25 -0.67
CA ASN A 173 10.04 5.06 0.26
C ASN A 173 10.49 3.60 0.19
N VAL A 174 11.13 3.25 -0.93
CA VAL A 174 11.60 1.89 -1.30
C VAL A 174 13.13 1.82 -1.38
N ASP A 175 13.72 0.70 -1.85
CA ASP A 175 15.17 0.61 -2.09
C ASP A 175 15.59 1.37 -3.36
N GLY A 176 15.79 2.69 -3.24
CA GLY A 176 16.28 3.55 -4.31
C GLY A 176 17.80 3.47 -4.55
N GLN A 177 18.54 2.61 -3.84
CA GLN A 177 19.98 2.45 -4.01
C GLN A 177 20.33 1.24 -4.88
N ARG A 178 19.63 0.13 -4.69
CA ARG A 178 19.87 -1.13 -5.41
C ARG A 178 18.70 -1.53 -6.29
N PHE A 179 17.53 -0.93 -6.09
CA PHE A 179 16.28 -1.30 -6.77
C PHE A 179 15.98 -2.79 -6.62
N ALA A 180 16.31 -3.33 -5.44
CA ALA A 180 16.20 -4.75 -5.15
C ALA A 180 14.85 -5.11 -4.49
N ASP A 181 14.13 -4.09 -4.01
CA ASP A 181 12.89 -4.18 -3.25
C ASP A 181 11.99 -3.01 -3.64
N ASP A 182 10.75 -3.31 -4.01
CA ASP A 182 9.68 -2.36 -4.36
C ASP A 182 8.67 -2.18 -3.22
N ILE A 183 8.96 -2.74 -2.04
CA ILE A 183 8.13 -2.60 -0.85
C ILE A 183 8.61 -1.43 0.01
N GLU A 184 7.64 -0.64 0.45
CA GLU A 184 7.77 0.45 1.42
C GLU A 184 8.55 0.03 2.67
N ARG A 185 9.45 0.92 3.11
CA ARG A 185 10.40 0.64 4.19
C ARG A 185 9.76 0.77 5.56
N TRP A 186 9.54 -0.39 6.21
CA TRP A 186 9.16 -0.47 7.63
C TRP A 186 10.15 0.22 8.58
N GLU A 187 11.35 0.50 8.11
CA GLU A 187 12.44 1.09 8.87
C GLU A 187 12.29 2.60 9.12
N GLY A 188 11.33 3.25 8.45
CA GLY A 188 11.28 4.69 8.21
C GLY A 188 12.18 5.11 7.05
N VAL A 189 12.12 6.39 6.68
CA VAL A 189 12.92 6.95 5.58
C VAL A 189 14.42 6.80 5.86
N ILE A 190 15.14 6.06 5.02
CA ILE A 190 16.59 5.90 5.13
C ILE A 190 17.29 6.87 4.19
N ALA A 191 17.84 7.95 4.75
CA ALA A 191 18.57 8.96 3.98
C ALA A 191 19.77 8.36 3.22
N ASP A 192 19.95 8.76 1.96
CA ASP A 192 21.14 8.41 1.19
C ASP A 192 22.37 9.19 1.69
N GLY A 193 23.53 8.54 1.66
CA GLY A 193 24.78 9.15 2.11
C GLY A 193 25.24 10.27 1.16
N THR A 194 25.83 11.32 1.72
CA THR A 194 26.54 12.36 0.97
C THR A 194 28.03 12.36 1.32
N ASP A 195 28.81 13.19 0.65
CA ASP A 195 30.22 13.39 1.00
C ASP A 195 30.41 13.98 2.42
N GLU A 196 29.39 14.67 2.95
CA GLU A 196 29.43 15.36 4.24
C GLU A 196 28.59 14.68 5.33
N PHE A 197 27.65 13.81 4.94
CA PHE A 197 26.82 13.03 5.86
C PHE A 197 26.88 11.55 5.51
N LYS A 198 27.43 10.75 6.43
CA LYS A 198 27.55 9.31 6.20
C LYS A 198 26.20 8.62 6.39
N GLN A 199 25.80 7.76 5.45
CA GLN A 199 24.56 7.00 5.56
C GLN A 199 24.46 6.20 6.89
N ILE A 200 23.26 6.22 7.50
CA ILE A 200 22.92 5.46 8.70
C ILE A 200 21.95 4.33 8.31
N GLY A 201 22.39 3.08 8.47
CA GLY A 201 21.61 1.91 8.03
C GLY A 201 21.66 1.71 6.51
N GLY A 202 20.81 0.84 5.98
CA GLY A 202 20.68 0.65 4.53
C GLY A 202 19.93 -0.63 4.14
N PRO A 203 19.53 -0.76 2.86
CA PRO A 203 19.68 0.22 1.77
C PRO A 203 18.93 1.54 1.99
N SER A 204 19.33 2.63 1.30
CA SER A 204 18.68 3.95 1.41
C SER A 204 17.45 4.06 0.48
N GLY A 205 16.66 5.12 0.67
CA GLY A 205 15.61 5.55 -0.27
C GLY A 205 16.12 6.08 -1.61
N GLY A 206 17.44 6.12 -1.81
CA GLY A 206 18.08 6.67 -3.00
C GLY A 206 18.30 8.19 -2.93
N PRO A 207 19.05 8.75 -3.90
CA PRO A 207 19.44 10.16 -3.91
C PRO A 207 18.43 11.10 -4.59
N THR A 208 17.43 10.56 -5.29
CA THR A 208 16.43 11.30 -6.07
C THR A 208 15.05 11.26 -5.42
N ASN A 209 14.23 12.26 -5.74
CA ASN A 209 12.88 12.48 -5.23
C ASN A 209 12.77 12.63 -3.71
N LYS A 210 13.91 12.80 -3.02
CA LYS A 210 13.98 13.10 -1.60
C LYS A 210 14.47 14.52 -1.36
N ARG A 211 13.75 15.31 -0.55
CA ARG A 211 14.22 16.62 -0.07
C ARG A 211 15.12 16.41 1.13
N ASN A 212 16.29 17.03 1.13
CA ASN A 212 17.32 16.85 2.14
C ASN A 212 17.77 18.19 2.71
N GLU A 213 17.96 18.25 4.03
CA GLU A 213 18.46 19.43 4.74
C GLU A 213 19.52 19.04 5.76
N LEU A 214 20.75 19.53 5.56
CA LEU A 214 21.95 19.10 6.27
C LEU A 214 22.45 20.19 7.22
N ILE A 215 22.75 19.79 8.45
CA ILE A 215 23.57 20.55 9.40
C ILE A 215 24.81 19.74 9.72
N THR A 216 26.01 20.28 9.43
CA THR A 216 27.27 19.58 9.70
C THR A 216 27.87 19.94 11.05
N GLU A 217 27.50 21.10 11.62
CA GLU A 217 27.93 21.52 12.95
C GLU A 217 26.80 22.16 13.80
N PRO A 218 25.86 21.36 14.33
CA PRO A 218 24.75 21.86 15.13
C PRO A 218 25.20 22.70 16.33
N LYS A 219 24.54 23.84 16.57
CA LYS A 219 24.82 24.72 17.72
C LYS A 219 23.92 24.48 18.94
N GLY A 220 22.89 23.66 18.77
CA GLY A 220 21.93 23.27 19.78
C GLY A 220 21.17 22.01 19.32
N PRO A 221 20.16 21.58 20.09
CA PRO A 221 19.26 20.50 19.66
C PRO A 221 18.52 20.87 18.37
N ALA A 222 17.98 19.86 17.67
CA ALA A 222 17.23 20.07 16.45
C ALA A 222 16.00 20.97 16.69
N VAL A 223 15.77 21.93 15.81
CA VAL A 223 14.63 22.86 15.84
C VAL A 223 13.98 22.82 14.47
N PHE A 224 12.65 22.73 14.45
CA PHE A 224 11.87 22.62 13.23
C PHE A 224 10.85 23.75 13.15
N TYR A 225 10.55 24.15 11.92
CA TYR A 225 9.55 25.17 11.64
C TYR A 225 8.80 24.87 10.37
N TYR A 226 7.55 25.33 10.32
CA TYR A 226 6.74 25.31 9.11
C TYR A 226 6.92 26.63 8.34
N HIS A 227 7.22 26.52 7.05
CA HIS A 227 7.38 27.65 6.15
C HIS A 227 6.13 27.79 5.26
N PRO A 228 5.35 28.88 5.35
CA PRO A 228 4.07 28.98 4.66
C PRO A 228 4.20 29.19 3.14
N ALA A 229 5.35 29.64 2.63
CA ALA A 229 5.50 29.91 1.20
C ALA A 229 5.60 28.66 0.32
N ASP A 230 6.30 27.63 0.79
CA ASP A 230 6.43 26.32 0.14
C ASP A 230 5.70 25.21 0.91
N GLN A 231 5.04 25.56 2.01
CA GLN A 231 4.13 24.72 2.79
C GLN A 231 4.83 23.44 3.29
N ARG A 232 6.06 23.61 3.81
CA ARG A 232 6.94 22.51 4.25
C ARG A 232 7.47 22.72 5.65
N ILE A 233 7.79 21.61 6.31
CA ILE A 233 8.55 21.62 7.56
C ILE A 233 10.04 21.55 7.22
N HIS A 234 10.83 22.41 7.86
CA HIS A 234 12.27 22.57 7.65
C HIS A 234 13.06 22.42 8.94
N LEU A 235 14.33 22.04 8.79
CA LEU A 235 15.33 22.00 9.84
C LEU A 235 15.99 23.39 9.96
N MET A 236 15.75 24.07 11.08
CA MET A 236 16.31 25.40 11.33
C MET A 236 17.84 25.35 11.40
N GLY A 237 18.50 26.23 10.63
CA GLY A 237 19.94 26.32 10.55
C GLY A 237 20.59 25.31 9.60
N ALA A 238 19.82 24.66 8.72
CA ALA A 238 20.35 23.87 7.63
C ALA A 238 21.38 24.66 6.81
N GLU A 239 22.58 24.11 6.67
CA GLU A 239 23.68 24.72 5.91
C GLU A 239 23.53 24.47 4.41
N LYS A 240 22.85 23.37 4.05
CA LYS A 240 22.54 22.96 2.69
C LYS A 240 21.16 22.33 2.67
N ALA A 241 20.33 22.73 1.72
CA ALA A 241 19.03 22.11 1.48
C ALA A 241 18.80 21.93 -0.02
N TRP A 242 18.35 20.75 -0.42
CA TRP A 242 18.21 20.40 -1.85
C TRP A 242 17.20 19.27 -2.10
N THR A 243 16.72 19.23 -3.34
CA THR A 243 15.99 18.08 -3.91
C THR A 243 16.57 17.78 -5.28
N LYS A 244 16.90 16.53 -5.56
CA LYS A 244 17.20 16.05 -6.92
C LYS A 244 15.96 15.34 -7.42
N VAL A 245 15.41 15.77 -8.54
CA VAL A 245 14.17 15.23 -9.12
C VAL A 245 14.54 14.29 -10.26
N ASP A 246 13.96 13.10 -10.23
CA ASP A 246 13.90 12.11 -11.31
C ASP A 246 12.42 11.78 -11.46
N TYR A 247 11.71 12.55 -12.30
CA TYR A 247 10.25 12.48 -12.30
C TYR A 247 9.74 11.29 -13.10
N ASP A 248 10.51 10.78 -14.06
CA ASP A 248 10.10 9.67 -14.92
C ASP A 248 10.71 8.31 -14.54
N MET A 249 11.53 8.28 -13.48
CA MET A 249 12.14 7.09 -12.89
C MET A 249 13.17 6.42 -13.80
N ASP A 250 13.77 7.18 -14.73
CA ASP A 250 14.82 6.68 -15.64
C ASP A 250 16.22 6.62 -14.98
N GLN A 251 16.31 7.06 -13.71
CA GLN A 251 17.51 7.13 -12.86
C GLN A 251 18.47 8.27 -13.20
N GLU A 252 18.08 9.19 -14.07
CA GLU A 252 18.79 10.43 -14.32
C GLU A 252 18.12 11.59 -13.58
N VAL A 253 18.91 12.60 -13.23
CA VAL A 253 18.35 13.79 -12.55
C VAL A 253 17.81 14.73 -13.62
N ASP A 254 16.50 14.96 -13.62
CA ASP A 254 15.82 15.90 -14.50
C ASP A 254 15.92 17.34 -14.01
N THR A 255 15.72 17.56 -12.71
CA THR A 255 15.63 18.90 -12.11
C THR A 255 16.33 18.95 -10.76
N ARG A 256 16.92 20.10 -10.41
CA ARG A 256 17.50 20.33 -9.08
C ARG A 256 16.88 21.55 -8.41
N TYR A 257 16.46 21.35 -7.17
CA TYR A 257 16.07 22.43 -6.27
C TYR A 257 17.21 22.71 -5.28
N GLY A 258 17.55 23.99 -5.13
CA GLY A 258 18.40 24.50 -4.07
C GLY A 258 17.58 25.41 -3.15
N LEU A 259 17.65 25.18 -1.85
CA LEU A 259 16.99 25.99 -0.83
C LEU A 259 18.07 26.70 0.00
N VAL A 260 17.95 28.01 0.13
CA VAL A 260 19.00 28.88 0.65
C VAL A 260 18.45 29.80 1.74
N ASP A 261 19.14 29.83 2.87
CA ASP A 261 19.05 30.91 3.86
C ASP A 261 20.05 32.01 3.46
N THR A 262 19.55 33.05 2.78
CA THR A 262 20.44 34.08 2.21
C THR A 262 20.95 35.07 3.25
N ASN A 263 20.28 35.17 4.40
CA ASN A 263 20.55 36.16 5.42
C ASN A 263 21.22 35.57 6.69
N SER A 264 21.32 34.24 6.76
CA SER A 264 21.93 33.46 7.84
C SER A 264 21.23 33.60 9.20
N ASP A 265 19.90 33.77 9.21
CA ASP A 265 19.07 33.79 10.42
C ASP A 265 18.56 32.40 10.84
N GLY A 266 18.84 31.38 10.03
CA GLY A 266 18.47 29.99 10.24
C GLY A 266 17.23 29.54 9.48
N TYR A 267 16.58 30.43 8.73
CA TYR A 267 15.38 30.13 7.95
C TYR A 267 15.67 30.16 6.45
N ILE A 268 15.14 29.19 5.72
CA ILE A 268 15.20 29.19 4.25
C ILE A 268 14.32 30.33 3.76
N ASP A 269 14.86 31.18 2.89
CA ASP A 269 14.14 32.34 2.35
C ASP A 269 14.18 32.42 0.82
N THR A 270 14.96 31.57 0.16
CA THR A 270 15.16 31.58 -1.30
C THR A 270 15.20 30.17 -1.88
N TRP A 271 14.51 29.98 -3.00
CA TRP A 271 14.44 28.73 -3.76
C TRP A 271 15.02 28.96 -5.15
N GLN A 272 15.89 28.06 -5.59
CA GLN A 272 16.58 28.06 -6.87
C GLN A 272 16.24 26.78 -7.63
N ILE A 273 15.91 26.89 -8.90
CA ILE A 273 15.47 25.76 -9.73
C ILE A 273 16.34 25.69 -10.99
N ASP A 274 16.91 24.51 -11.21
CA ASP A 274 17.68 24.09 -12.39
C ASP A 274 16.89 22.99 -13.10
N PHE A 275 16.09 23.35 -14.13
CA PHE A 275 15.11 22.46 -14.77
C PHE A 275 15.73 21.37 -15.67
N GLY A 276 17.05 21.42 -15.91
CA GLY A 276 17.77 20.43 -16.72
C GLY A 276 18.90 19.73 -15.97
N ALA A 277 19.04 20.00 -14.67
CA ALA A 277 20.14 19.55 -13.83
C ALA A 277 21.54 19.85 -14.41
N ASP A 278 21.67 20.90 -15.22
CA ASP A 278 22.89 21.23 -15.97
C ASP A 278 23.84 22.17 -15.19
N GLY A 279 23.40 22.62 -14.01
CA GLY A 279 24.09 23.53 -13.12
C GLY A 279 23.75 25.00 -13.35
N SER A 280 22.84 25.34 -14.27
CA SER A 280 22.28 26.68 -14.44
C SER A 280 21.00 26.82 -13.63
N VAL A 281 20.82 27.95 -12.94
CA VAL A 281 19.56 28.28 -12.28
C VAL A 281 18.73 29.12 -13.25
N GLU A 282 17.60 28.60 -13.71
CA GLU A 282 16.69 29.31 -14.61
C GLU A 282 15.55 30.05 -13.90
N GLU A 283 15.18 29.62 -12.70
CA GLU A 283 14.16 30.27 -11.88
C GLU A 283 14.67 30.42 -10.44
N GLU A 284 14.50 31.62 -9.89
CA GLU A 284 14.84 31.95 -8.50
C GLU A 284 13.72 32.83 -7.94
N TRP A 285 13.27 32.52 -6.73
CA TRP A 285 12.30 33.32 -6.01
C TRP A 285 12.55 33.28 -4.51
N SER A 286 12.08 34.30 -3.80
CA SER A 286 12.30 34.45 -2.37
C SER A 286 11.00 34.79 -1.63
N SER A 287 10.95 34.42 -0.36
CA SER A 287 9.86 34.76 0.55
C SER A 287 10.27 35.86 1.51
N PRO A 288 9.49 36.93 1.66
CA PRO A 288 9.72 37.94 2.69
C PRO A 288 9.09 37.57 4.05
N VAL A 289 8.56 36.35 4.19
CA VAL A 289 7.96 35.89 5.45
C VAL A 289 9.06 35.78 6.50
N ASP A 290 8.82 36.39 7.66
CA ASP A 290 9.75 36.44 8.80
C ASP A 290 9.15 35.84 10.09
N THR A 291 7.95 35.25 9.97
CA THR A 291 7.20 34.66 11.07
C THR A 291 6.87 33.22 10.72
N PHE A 292 7.44 32.30 11.51
CA PHE A 292 7.34 30.86 11.30
C PHE A 292 6.69 30.18 12.50
N GLU A 293 5.90 29.14 12.24
CA GLU A 293 5.38 28.28 13.29
C GLU A 293 6.46 27.28 13.69
N SER A 294 6.78 27.20 14.98
CA SER A 294 7.73 26.21 15.49
C SER A 294 7.03 24.87 15.67
N ILE A 295 7.64 23.80 15.18
CA ILE A 295 7.11 22.45 15.22
C ILE A 295 7.93 21.61 16.20
N ASN A 296 7.28 20.93 17.14
CA ASN A 296 7.97 19.92 17.92
C ASN A 296 8.10 18.66 17.06
N TRP A 297 9.28 18.04 17.06
CA TRP A 297 9.53 16.81 16.29
C TRP A 297 8.93 15.58 17.00
N VAL A 298 7.61 15.50 16.95
CA VAL A 298 6.77 14.38 17.39
C VAL A 298 5.65 14.22 16.39
N TRP A 299 5.15 12.99 16.23
CA TRP A 299 4.12 12.71 15.24
C TRP A 299 2.88 13.61 15.34
N PRO A 300 2.24 13.83 16.51
CA PRO A 300 1.02 14.64 16.57
C PRO A 300 1.19 16.08 16.06
N ASP A 301 2.35 16.69 16.29
CA ASP A 301 2.62 18.06 15.89
C ASP A 301 2.95 18.13 14.39
N VAL A 302 3.76 17.19 13.89
CA VAL A 302 4.07 17.06 12.45
C VAL A 302 2.80 16.80 11.65
N ASN A 303 2.00 15.82 12.07
CA ASN A 303 0.77 15.43 11.41
C ASN A 303 -0.28 16.54 11.41
N SER A 304 -0.43 17.26 12.52
CA SER A 304 -1.39 18.37 12.62
C SER A 304 -1.16 19.48 11.59
N VAL A 305 0.06 19.61 11.09
CA VAL A 305 0.42 20.57 10.05
C VAL A 305 0.39 19.94 8.67
N MET A 306 0.96 18.75 8.50
CA MET A 306 1.15 18.16 7.16
C MET A 306 -0.11 17.51 6.60
N GLN A 307 -0.90 16.79 7.38
CA GLN A 307 -2.10 16.13 6.89
C GLN A 307 -3.08 17.10 6.19
N PRO A 308 -3.44 18.27 6.76
CA PRO A 308 -4.30 19.22 6.07
C PRO A 308 -3.68 19.76 4.77
N VAL A 309 -2.37 20.01 4.78
CA VAL A 309 -1.63 20.48 3.60
C VAL A 309 -1.71 19.46 2.48
N ILE A 310 -1.43 18.18 2.76
CA ILE A 310 -1.48 17.11 1.77
C ILE A 310 -2.90 16.86 1.26
N GLN A 311 -3.94 17.00 2.09
CA GLN A 311 -5.32 16.85 1.64
C GLN A 311 -5.82 18.01 0.75
N GLU A 312 -5.38 19.24 1.00
CA GLU A 312 -5.94 20.42 0.32
C GLU A 312 -5.09 20.91 -0.87
N VAL A 313 -3.77 20.95 -0.72
CA VAL A 313 -2.85 21.60 -1.67
C VAL A 313 -2.82 20.96 -3.06
N PRO A 314 -2.89 19.62 -3.24
CA PRO A 314 -2.95 19.01 -4.57
C PRO A 314 -4.09 19.57 -5.43
N ASN A 315 -5.26 19.86 -4.82
CA ASN A 315 -6.40 20.43 -5.54
C ASN A 315 -6.12 21.85 -6.02
N GLN A 316 -5.47 22.67 -5.18
CA GLN A 316 -5.11 24.05 -5.51
C GLN A 316 -4.03 24.08 -6.60
N LEU A 317 -3.00 23.24 -6.48
CA LEU A 317 -1.96 23.07 -7.48
C LEU A 317 -2.54 22.60 -8.81
N PHE A 318 -3.43 21.61 -8.81
CA PHE A 318 -4.03 21.09 -10.03
C PHE A 318 -4.86 22.14 -10.78
N ALA A 319 -5.58 23.01 -10.05
CA ALA A 319 -6.27 24.15 -10.66
C ALA A 319 -5.27 25.17 -11.23
N LEU A 320 -4.22 25.49 -10.47
CA LEU A 320 -3.19 26.44 -10.88
C LEU A 320 -2.43 25.99 -12.14
N VAL A 321 -2.01 24.71 -12.22
CA VAL A 321 -1.31 24.19 -13.41
C VAL A 321 -2.20 24.24 -14.64
N GLN A 322 -3.49 23.89 -14.54
CA GLN A 322 -4.43 24.00 -15.66
C GLN A 322 -4.59 25.45 -16.14
N CYS A 323 -4.63 26.42 -15.21
CA CYS A 323 -4.70 27.84 -15.57
C CYS A 323 -3.39 28.34 -16.21
N LEU A 324 -2.23 27.91 -15.72
CA LEU A 324 -0.94 28.21 -16.32
C LEU A 324 -0.82 27.64 -17.75
N GLU A 325 -1.26 26.40 -17.98
CA GLU A 325 -1.29 25.80 -19.31
C GLU A 325 -2.15 26.61 -20.29
N GLN A 326 -3.33 27.04 -19.85
CA GLN A 326 -4.22 27.88 -20.65
C GLN A 326 -3.63 29.28 -20.91
N ALA A 327 -3.01 29.91 -19.92
CA ALA A 327 -2.35 31.21 -20.07
C ALA A 327 -1.18 31.14 -21.08
N ILE A 328 -0.35 30.09 -21.01
CA ILE A 328 0.72 29.85 -22.00
C ILE A 328 0.13 29.67 -23.39
N LYS A 329 -0.96 28.90 -23.52
CA LYS A 329 -1.65 28.68 -24.80
C LYS A 329 -2.23 29.96 -25.38
N GLU A 330 -2.80 30.84 -24.56
CA GLU A 330 -3.29 32.15 -25.03
C GLU A 330 -2.13 33.03 -25.51
N GLU A 331 -1.05 33.12 -24.74
CA GLU A 331 0.07 34.02 -25.05
C GLU A 331 0.88 33.54 -26.27
N THR A 332 1.10 32.22 -26.38
CA THR A 332 1.96 31.64 -27.44
C THR A 332 1.19 31.11 -28.65
N GLY A 333 -0.10 30.80 -28.48
CA GLY A 333 -0.92 30.09 -29.48
C GLY A 333 -0.70 28.58 -29.52
N GLU A 334 0.20 28.03 -28.70
CA GLU A 334 0.56 26.61 -28.68
C GLU A 334 0.28 25.98 -27.31
N LYS A 335 -0.13 24.71 -27.29
CA LYS A 335 -0.23 23.96 -26.03
C LYS A 335 1.18 23.65 -25.53
N THR A 336 1.39 23.73 -24.22
CA THR A 336 2.63 23.23 -23.62
C THR A 336 2.80 21.73 -23.91
N ALA A 337 4.04 21.27 -24.08
CA ALA A 337 4.35 19.91 -24.53
C ALA A 337 5.61 19.35 -23.86
N THR A 338 5.78 19.64 -22.57
CA THR A 338 6.92 19.17 -21.77
C THR A 338 6.87 17.66 -21.54
N VAL A 339 8.00 17.07 -21.15
CA VAL A 339 8.07 15.64 -20.81
C VAL A 339 7.21 15.38 -19.58
N LEU A 340 7.41 16.16 -18.51
CA LEU A 340 6.64 16.09 -17.28
C LEU A 340 5.13 16.30 -17.48
N GLY A 341 4.73 17.30 -18.27
CA GLY A 341 3.32 17.53 -18.58
C GLY A 341 2.68 16.34 -19.28
N LYS A 342 3.38 15.71 -20.24
CA LYS A 342 2.89 14.49 -20.91
C LYS A 342 2.78 13.31 -19.94
N LEU A 343 3.74 13.16 -19.05
CA LEU A 343 3.77 12.12 -18.02
C LEU A 343 2.56 12.25 -17.08
N ILE A 344 2.33 13.44 -16.53
CA ILE A 344 1.17 13.72 -15.67
C ILE A 344 -0.11 13.43 -16.45
N HIS A 345 -0.30 14.04 -17.62
CA HIS A 345 -1.52 13.92 -18.41
C HIS A 345 -1.81 12.52 -18.95
N SER A 346 -0.84 11.60 -18.97
CA SER A 346 -1.08 10.19 -19.33
C SER A 346 -1.45 9.32 -18.13
N GLY A 347 -1.50 9.88 -16.91
CA GLY A 347 -1.61 9.09 -15.69
C GLY A 347 -0.34 8.29 -15.43
N PHE A 348 0.81 8.95 -15.55
CA PHE A 348 2.15 8.40 -15.33
C PHE A 348 2.52 7.24 -16.27
N ASP A 349 1.99 7.24 -17.49
CA ASP A 349 2.32 6.23 -18.51
C ASP A 349 3.74 6.46 -19.04
N ASN A 350 4.70 5.66 -18.55
CA ASN A 350 6.10 5.67 -18.94
C ASN A 350 6.68 4.25 -18.85
N GLU A 351 7.68 3.92 -19.65
CA GLU A 351 8.32 2.60 -19.65
C GLU A 351 9.11 2.28 -18.36
N HIS A 352 9.53 3.30 -17.62
CA HIS A 352 10.27 3.19 -16.37
C HIS A 352 9.37 3.15 -15.12
N ILE A 353 8.07 3.46 -15.26
CA ILE A 353 7.10 3.46 -14.16
C ILE A 353 6.20 2.22 -14.29
N SER A 354 6.28 1.32 -13.31
CA SER A 354 5.45 0.10 -13.27
C SER A 354 3.96 0.43 -13.13
N MET A 355 3.09 -0.50 -13.53
CA MET A 355 1.64 -0.31 -13.38
C MET A 355 1.22 -0.10 -11.92
N ASP A 356 1.86 -0.81 -10.98
CA ASP A 356 1.54 -0.66 -9.56
C ASP A 356 2.01 0.69 -9.00
N LEU A 357 3.17 1.19 -9.44
CA LEU A 357 3.63 2.53 -9.08
C LEU A 357 2.74 3.62 -9.68
N ARG A 358 2.23 3.44 -10.91
CA ARG A 358 1.20 4.34 -11.48
C ARG A 358 -0.06 4.39 -10.64
N LYS A 359 -0.52 3.22 -10.16
CA LYS A 359 -1.66 3.15 -9.23
C LYS A 359 -1.34 3.88 -7.93
N LYS A 360 -0.14 3.68 -7.36
CA LYS A 360 0.31 4.40 -6.14
C LYS A 360 0.26 5.92 -6.35
N TYR A 361 0.94 6.44 -7.38
CA TYR A 361 0.98 7.87 -7.68
C TYR A 361 -0.40 8.49 -7.92
N LEU A 362 -1.35 7.76 -8.51
CA LEU A 362 -2.72 8.24 -8.69
C LEU A 362 -3.58 8.13 -7.41
N ASN A 363 -3.13 7.37 -6.41
CA ASN A 363 -3.81 7.20 -5.13
C ASN A 363 -3.24 8.08 -4.02
N SER A 364 -2.00 8.51 -4.15
CA SER A 364 -1.27 9.33 -3.19
C SER A 364 -1.46 10.82 -3.45
N HIS A 365 -1.94 11.53 -2.43
CA HIS A 365 -2.00 13.00 -2.49
C HIS A 365 -0.61 13.63 -2.44
N GLU A 366 0.34 13.02 -1.72
CA GLU A 366 1.74 13.47 -1.67
C GLU A 366 2.40 13.39 -3.05
N SER A 367 2.28 12.24 -3.72
CA SER A 367 2.76 12.07 -5.09
C SER A 367 2.17 13.14 -6.01
N LEU A 368 0.84 13.30 -6.00
CA LEU A 368 0.18 14.30 -6.86
C LEU A 368 0.65 15.72 -6.54
N ARG A 369 0.82 16.07 -5.26
CA ARG A 369 1.39 17.35 -4.85
C ARG A 369 2.77 17.55 -5.47
N TYR A 370 3.68 16.60 -5.26
CA TYR A 370 5.06 16.68 -5.73
C TYR A 370 5.16 16.92 -7.24
N TYR A 371 4.46 16.10 -8.02
CA TYR A 371 4.45 16.23 -9.48
C TYR A 371 3.82 17.55 -9.95
N PHE A 372 2.72 18.01 -9.33
CA PHE A 372 2.12 19.28 -9.68
C PHE A 372 2.96 20.50 -9.26
N GLU A 373 3.73 20.41 -8.17
CA GLU A 373 4.64 21.49 -7.76
C GLU A 373 5.76 21.68 -8.78
N ILE A 374 6.42 20.59 -9.18
CA ILE A 374 7.48 20.65 -10.20
C ILE A 374 6.90 21.18 -11.51
N TYR A 375 5.73 20.69 -11.90
CA TYR A 375 5.10 21.11 -13.15
C TYR A 375 4.66 22.58 -13.12
N LYS A 376 4.10 23.05 -12.00
CA LYS A 376 3.80 24.47 -11.77
C LYS A 376 5.04 25.32 -12.00
N ASP A 377 6.17 24.96 -11.43
CA ASP A 377 7.38 25.76 -11.57
C ASP A 377 7.91 25.77 -13.01
N GLU A 378 7.85 24.64 -13.72
CA GLU A 378 8.20 24.57 -15.14
C GLU A 378 7.29 25.47 -15.99
N LEU A 379 5.99 25.49 -15.71
CA LEU A 379 5.01 26.33 -16.40
C LEU A 379 5.18 27.82 -16.06
N ILE A 380 5.49 28.17 -14.81
CA ILE A 380 5.80 29.55 -14.43
C ILE A 380 7.00 30.05 -15.24
N HIS A 381 8.07 29.27 -15.34
CA HIS A 381 9.25 29.62 -16.12
C HIS A 381 8.90 29.85 -17.60
N GLN A 382 8.12 28.94 -18.21
CA GLN A 382 7.67 29.07 -19.59
C GLN A 382 6.81 30.32 -19.81
N LEU A 383 5.83 30.56 -18.95
CA LEU A 383 4.96 31.73 -19.04
C LEU A 383 5.76 33.01 -18.86
N ARG A 384 6.71 33.06 -17.91
CA ARG A 384 7.62 34.20 -17.73
C ARG A 384 8.48 34.40 -18.97
N GLY A 385 8.85 33.34 -19.67
CA GLY A 385 9.51 33.34 -20.98
C GLY A 385 8.70 34.06 -22.07
N ALA A 386 7.39 33.81 -22.12
CA ALA A 386 6.48 34.34 -23.14
C ALA A 386 5.89 35.72 -22.79
N PHE A 387 5.44 35.91 -21.55
CA PHE A 387 4.71 37.09 -21.08
C PHE A 387 5.60 38.00 -20.23
N LYS A 388 5.86 39.24 -20.70
CA LYS A 388 6.85 40.16 -20.11
C LYS A 388 6.26 41.35 -19.33
N ASP A 389 5.06 41.20 -18.76
CA ASP A 389 4.45 42.26 -17.95
C ASP A 389 5.02 42.29 -16.52
N GLU A 390 5.83 43.31 -16.21
CA GLU A 390 6.48 43.46 -14.90
C GLU A 390 5.48 43.65 -13.74
N SER A 391 4.32 44.25 -14.02
CA SER A 391 3.34 44.55 -12.97
C SER A 391 2.59 43.29 -12.54
N PHE A 392 2.23 42.45 -13.51
CA PHE A 392 1.68 41.12 -13.26
C PHE A 392 2.66 40.27 -12.46
N TRP A 393 3.92 40.15 -12.91
CA TRP A 393 4.90 39.30 -12.23
C TRP A 393 5.19 39.76 -10.81
N LYS A 394 5.23 41.07 -10.56
CA LYS A 394 5.37 41.59 -9.20
C LYS A 394 4.21 41.17 -8.29
N GLU A 395 2.98 41.16 -8.79
CA GLU A 395 1.80 40.72 -8.03
C GLU A 395 1.81 39.19 -7.85
N PHE A 396 2.09 38.45 -8.93
CA PHE A 396 2.17 36.99 -8.95
C PHE A 396 3.26 36.45 -8.01
N ASP A 397 4.48 36.99 -8.09
CA ASP A 397 5.60 36.63 -7.20
C ASP A 397 5.31 37.04 -5.75
N GLY A 398 4.53 38.11 -5.53
CA GLY A 398 4.04 38.52 -4.22
C GLY A 398 3.03 37.55 -3.59
N LEU A 399 2.32 36.76 -4.40
CA LEU A 399 1.41 35.70 -3.97
C LEU A 399 2.18 34.39 -3.78
N ARG A 400 3.03 34.02 -4.75
CA ARG A 400 3.92 32.85 -4.69
C ARG A 400 4.80 32.87 -3.45
N SER A 401 5.39 34.01 -3.13
CA SER A 401 6.24 34.21 -1.94
C SER A 401 5.52 34.02 -0.60
N LYS A 402 4.20 33.82 -0.59
CA LYS A 402 3.38 33.55 0.61
C LYS A 402 2.64 32.22 0.54
N GLY A 403 2.82 31.44 -0.52
CA GLY A 403 2.09 30.18 -0.72
C GLY A 403 0.62 30.37 -1.08
N GLU A 404 0.23 31.54 -1.60
CA GLU A 404 -1.16 31.87 -1.92
C GLU A 404 -1.59 31.30 -3.29
N LEU A 405 -1.65 29.97 -3.40
CA LEU A 405 -1.90 29.25 -4.66
C LEU A 405 -3.22 29.65 -5.32
N THR A 406 -4.32 29.75 -4.57
CA THR A 406 -5.60 30.22 -5.09
C THR A 406 -5.51 31.67 -5.58
N GLY A 407 -4.79 32.54 -4.86
CA GLY A 407 -4.59 33.90 -5.31
C GLY A 407 -3.79 33.99 -6.62
N MET A 408 -2.80 33.11 -6.81
CA MET A 408 -2.07 32.99 -8.09
C MET A 408 -3.01 32.57 -9.23
N THR A 409 -3.91 31.62 -8.99
CA THR A 409 -4.94 31.19 -9.93
C THR A 409 -5.89 32.35 -10.29
N ASP A 410 -6.45 33.03 -9.29
CA ASP A 410 -7.35 34.18 -9.48
C ASP A 410 -6.70 35.29 -10.33
N LEU A 411 -5.39 35.52 -10.12
CA LEU A 411 -4.63 36.52 -10.87
C LEU A 411 -4.45 36.12 -12.34
N LEU A 412 -4.24 34.83 -12.62
CA LEU A 412 -4.19 34.30 -13.99
C LEU A 412 -5.56 34.45 -14.68
N GLU A 413 -6.65 34.05 -14.03
CA GLU A 413 -8.02 34.17 -14.55
C GLU A 413 -8.42 35.62 -14.87
N LYS A 414 -7.91 36.58 -14.10
CA LYS A 414 -8.13 38.01 -14.35
C LYS A 414 -7.30 38.54 -15.52
N GLN A 415 -6.09 38.02 -15.72
CA GLN A 415 -5.14 38.51 -16.72
C GLN A 415 -5.31 37.85 -18.10
N PHE A 416 -5.71 36.58 -18.11
CA PHE A 416 -5.81 35.72 -19.29
C PHE A 416 -7.26 35.25 -19.51
N GLN A 417 -7.62 34.92 -20.74
CA GLN A 417 -8.89 34.31 -21.12
C GLN A 417 -8.91 32.82 -20.79
N ILE A 418 -9.04 32.51 -19.50
CA ILE A 418 -9.18 31.15 -19.00
C ILE A 418 -10.61 30.64 -19.27
N ASP A 419 -10.74 29.46 -19.89
CA ASP A 419 -12.01 28.75 -20.04
C ASP A 419 -12.23 27.89 -18.79
N GLU A 420 -13.00 28.43 -17.84
CA GLU A 420 -13.39 27.73 -16.60
C GLU A 420 -14.09 26.39 -16.87
N SER A 421 -14.71 26.19 -18.04
CA SER A 421 -15.37 24.92 -18.38
C SER A 421 -14.40 23.80 -18.78
N GLU A 422 -13.15 24.16 -19.11
CA GLU A 422 -12.06 23.20 -19.36
C GLU A 422 -11.28 22.86 -18.08
N ILE A 423 -11.45 23.59 -16.98
CA ILE A 423 -10.83 23.30 -15.68
C ILE A 423 -11.55 22.13 -15.01
N GLN A 424 -10.82 21.04 -14.79
CA GLN A 424 -11.35 19.83 -14.17
C GLN A 424 -11.00 19.77 -12.67
N PRO A 425 -11.93 19.33 -11.81
CA PRO A 425 -11.61 18.93 -10.45
C PRO A 425 -10.60 17.78 -10.44
N LEU A 426 -9.66 17.79 -9.49
CA LEU A 426 -8.63 16.75 -9.37
C LEU A 426 -9.26 15.36 -9.21
N GLU A 427 -10.26 15.21 -8.34
CA GLU A 427 -10.95 13.94 -8.10
C GLU A 427 -11.51 13.33 -9.40
N TYR A 428 -12.09 14.15 -10.28
CA TYR A 428 -12.62 13.69 -11.56
C TYR A 428 -11.50 13.23 -12.50
N TRP A 429 -10.41 14.00 -12.57
CA TRP A 429 -9.26 13.64 -13.39
C TRP A 429 -8.62 12.33 -12.91
N VAL A 430 -8.38 12.20 -11.60
CA VAL A 430 -7.84 10.98 -10.97
C VAL A 430 -8.75 9.78 -11.23
N ALA A 431 -10.06 9.92 -10.97
CA ALA A 431 -11.02 8.84 -11.19
C ALA A 431 -11.01 8.35 -12.64
N LYS A 432 -10.91 9.28 -13.60
CA LYS A 432 -10.80 8.94 -15.02
C LYS A 432 -9.51 8.16 -15.32
N ARG A 433 -8.35 8.58 -14.78
CA ARG A 433 -7.08 7.87 -14.97
C ARG A 433 -7.09 6.49 -14.35
N ARG A 434 -7.66 6.35 -13.15
CA ARG A 434 -7.85 5.05 -12.50
C ARG A 434 -8.68 4.10 -13.36
N MET A 435 -9.75 4.58 -13.99
CA MET A 435 -10.54 3.77 -14.93
C MET A 435 -9.77 3.35 -16.18
N GLU A 436 -8.83 4.17 -16.66
CA GLU A 436 -8.01 3.85 -17.84
C GLU A 436 -6.98 2.73 -17.58
N ILE A 437 -6.60 2.52 -16.31
CA ILE A 437 -5.60 1.52 -15.88
C ILE A 437 -6.18 0.38 -15.02
N ALA A 438 -7.50 0.35 -14.83
CA ALA A 438 -8.14 -0.67 -14.01
C ALA A 438 -7.92 -2.06 -14.62
N GLU A 439 -7.42 -2.99 -13.81
CA GLU A 439 -7.30 -4.39 -14.19
C GLU A 439 -8.56 -5.15 -13.74
N SER A 440 -8.98 -6.12 -14.55
CA SER A 440 -10.06 -7.00 -14.14
C SER A 440 -9.64 -7.77 -12.89
N ARG A 441 -10.50 -7.79 -11.87
CA ARG A 441 -10.36 -8.58 -10.64
C ARG A 441 -11.34 -9.75 -10.59
N VAL A 442 -12.03 -9.98 -11.70
CA VAL A 442 -12.82 -11.17 -11.95
C VAL A 442 -12.41 -11.77 -13.29
N ALA A 443 -12.67 -13.05 -13.47
CA ALA A 443 -12.51 -13.67 -14.78
C ALA A 443 -13.38 -14.91 -14.92
N TRP A 444 -13.47 -15.40 -16.14
CA TRP A 444 -14.11 -16.66 -16.47
C TRP A 444 -13.27 -17.38 -17.51
N ALA A 445 -13.45 -18.69 -17.58
CA ALA A 445 -12.98 -19.47 -18.70
C ALA A 445 -14.03 -20.53 -19.05
N GLN A 446 -13.89 -21.09 -20.24
CA GLN A 446 -14.70 -22.19 -20.67
C GLN A 446 -13.85 -23.17 -21.47
N ASP A 447 -14.13 -24.46 -21.27
CA ASP A 447 -13.63 -25.56 -22.10
C ASP A 447 -12.09 -25.68 -22.17
N TRP A 448 -11.35 -25.15 -21.17
CA TRP A 448 -9.91 -25.41 -21.02
C TRP A 448 -9.63 -26.91 -20.83
N VAL A 449 -10.55 -27.60 -20.15
CA VAL A 449 -10.79 -29.03 -20.26
C VAL A 449 -12.30 -29.20 -20.44
N PRO A 450 -12.80 -29.58 -21.62
CA PRO A 450 -14.24 -29.72 -21.82
C PRO A 450 -14.85 -30.79 -20.89
N PRO A 451 -16.04 -30.57 -20.29
CA PRO A 451 -16.98 -29.49 -20.56
C PRO A 451 -17.01 -28.43 -19.44
N ASN A 452 -15.87 -28.00 -18.91
CA ASN A 452 -15.83 -26.99 -17.85
C ASN A 452 -16.35 -25.60 -18.28
N ILE A 453 -17.00 -24.89 -17.35
CA ILE A 453 -17.06 -23.42 -17.33
C ILE A 453 -16.72 -22.98 -15.91
N GLY A 454 -15.97 -21.90 -15.81
CA GLY A 454 -15.46 -21.39 -14.54
C GLY A 454 -15.67 -19.89 -14.40
N TRP A 455 -15.81 -19.44 -13.16
CA TRP A 455 -15.91 -18.03 -12.79
C TRP A 455 -15.13 -17.79 -11.50
N GLU A 456 -14.47 -16.64 -11.39
CA GLU A 456 -13.60 -16.35 -10.26
C GLU A 456 -13.57 -14.86 -9.91
N SER A 457 -13.21 -14.61 -8.65
CA SER A 457 -12.54 -13.39 -8.22
C SER A 457 -11.06 -13.71 -8.00
N GLU A 458 -10.23 -12.71 -7.77
CA GLU A 458 -8.85 -12.89 -7.34
C GLU A 458 -8.73 -13.73 -6.03
N LYS A 459 -9.79 -13.77 -5.20
CA LYS A 459 -9.82 -14.50 -3.92
C LYS A 459 -10.12 -15.99 -4.05
N ILE A 460 -10.98 -16.40 -5.00
CA ILE A 460 -11.42 -17.79 -5.16
C ILE A 460 -11.93 -18.06 -6.58
N ALA A 461 -11.78 -19.29 -7.06
CA ALA A 461 -12.32 -19.72 -8.34
C ALA A 461 -13.24 -20.94 -8.20
N TYR A 462 -14.31 -20.97 -8.98
CA TYR A 462 -15.27 -22.07 -9.04
C TYR A 462 -15.42 -22.57 -10.47
N ARG A 463 -15.76 -23.85 -10.63
CA ARG A 463 -16.13 -24.43 -11.93
C ARG A 463 -17.37 -25.30 -11.80
N VAL A 464 -18.03 -25.50 -12.94
CA VAL A 464 -19.06 -26.52 -13.11
C VAL A 464 -18.83 -27.35 -14.36
N TYR A 465 -18.99 -28.66 -14.22
CA TYR A 465 -18.92 -29.65 -15.30
C TYR A 465 -19.90 -30.79 -15.00
N TRP A 466 -20.73 -31.18 -15.99
CA TRP A 466 -21.80 -32.18 -15.82
C TRP A 466 -22.68 -31.99 -14.56
N GLY A 467 -22.81 -30.76 -14.07
CA GLY A 467 -23.68 -30.36 -12.97
C GLY A 467 -23.00 -30.49 -11.61
N GLN A 468 -21.76 -30.96 -11.60
CA GLN A 468 -20.90 -31.03 -10.43
C GLN A 468 -20.18 -29.69 -10.26
N PHE A 469 -20.24 -29.15 -9.04
CA PHE A 469 -19.61 -27.87 -8.69
C PHE A 469 -18.31 -28.12 -7.95
N ASP A 470 -17.30 -27.34 -8.26
CA ASP A 470 -15.96 -27.53 -7.75
C ASP A 470 -15.29 -26.17 -7.51
N PHE A 471 -14.23 -26.14 -6.70
CA PHE A 471 -13.53 -24.90 -6.39
C PHE A 471 -12.01 -25.09 -6.31
N PHE A 472 -11.31 -24.02 -6.67
CA PHE A 472 -9.86 -23.92 -6.55
C PHE A 472 -9.51 -23.04 -5.35
N GLY A 473 -8.62 -23.53 -4.49
CA GLY A 473 -8.04 -22.76 -3.40
C GLY A 473 -6.83 -21.98 -3.89
N LYS A 474 -6.74 -20.69 -3.57
CA LYS A 474 -5.66 -19.80 -4.00
C LYS A 474 -4.72 -19.46 -2.84
N LYS A 475 -3.43 -19.32 -3.15
CA LYS A 475 -2.38 -18.90 -2.20
C LYS A 475 -2.24 -17.38 -2.13
N GLU A 476 -2.54 -16.73 -3.24
CA GLU A 476 -2.38 -15.29 -3.47
C GLU A 476 -3.64 -14.76 -4.16
N ASP A 477 -3.85 -13.45 -4.08
CA ASP A 477 -4.95 -12.77 -4.76
C ASP A 477 -4.63 -12.65 -6.25
N VAL A 478 -5.02 -13.65 -7.05
CA VAL A 478 -4.66 -13.73 -8.48
C VAL A 478 -5.80 -14.29 -9.31
N LEU A 479 -5.92 -13.86 -10.59
CA LEU A 479 -6.83 -14.49 -11.55
C LEU A 479 -6.19 -15.70 -12.24
N LEU A 480 -6.84 -16.85 -12.12
CA LEU A 480 -6.43 -18.12 -12.70
C LEU A 480 -6.90 -18.28 -14.15
N TYR A 481 -8.16 -17.98 -14.43
CA TYR A 481 -8.82 -18.29 -15.69
C TYR A 481 -8.20 -17.64 -16.94
N PRO A 482 -7.61 -16.43 -16.88
CA PRO A 482 -6.85 -15.88 -18.00
C PRO A 482 -5.63 -16.73 -18.39
N THR A 483 -5.10 -17.54 -17.46
CA THR A 483 -3.83 -18.28 -17.63
C THR A 483 -3.94 -19.79 -17.44
N ILE A 484 -5.11 -20.32 -17.05
CA ILE A 484 -5.32 -21.73 -16.63
C ILE A 484 -4.81 -22.75 -17.67
N GLY A 485 -4.88 -22.41 -18.96
CA GLY A 485 -4.24 -23.14 -20.05
C GLY A 485 -4.46 -24.66 -20.01
N SER A 486 -3.38 -25.42 -20.25
CA SER A 486 -3.38 -26.90 -20.20
C SER A 486 -2.54 -27.47 -19.05
N GLN A 487 -2.17 -26.63 -18.08
CA GLN A 487 -1.41 -27.05 -16.91
C GLN A 487 -2.26 -27.98 -16.02
N SER A 488 -1.62 -28.98 -15.42
CA SER A 488 -2.27 -29.81 -14.41
C SER A 488 -2.55 -28.98 -13.16
N TYR A 489 -3.80 -28.89 -12.75
CA TYR A 489 -4.28 -28.23 -11.53
C TYR A 489 -4.56 -29.20 -10.38
N HIS A 490 -4.37 -30.51 -10.63
CA HIS A 490 -4.49 -31.57 -9.62
C HIS A 490 -3.25 -31.71 -8.73
N GLU A 491 -2.18 -30.99 -9.05
CA GLU A 491 -1.01 -30.82 -8.21
C GLU A 491 -0.93 -29.35 -7.79
N GLU A 492 -0.31 -29.09 -6.66
CA GLU A 492 -0.13 -27.74 -6.14
C GLU A 492 0.72 -26.90 -7.10
N THR A 493 0.24 -25.70 -7.42
CA THR A 493 0.89 -24.72 -8.29
C THR A 493 1.29 -23.47 -7.50
N ASP A 494 1.91 -22.50 -8.19
CA ASP A 494 2.25 -21.20 -7.60
C ASP A 494 1.01 -20.43 -7.17
N TRP A 495 -0.07 -20.48 -7.96
CA TRP A 495 -1.33 -19.79 -7.63
C TRP A 495 -2.18 -20.56 -6.62
N GLY A 496 -2.07 -21.90 -6.53
CA GLY A 496 -2.97 -22.70 -5.68
C GLY A 496 -3.18 -24.15 -6.12
N ILE A 497 -4.36 -24.70 -5.85
CA ILE A 497 -4.70 -26.10 -6.17
C ILE A 497 -6.20 -26.30 -6.40
N ASP A 498 -6.56 -27.32 -7.18
CA ASP A 498 -7.91 -27.92 -7.17
C ASP A 498 -8.20 -28.52 -5.78
N ALA A 499 -9.00 -27.80 -4.99
CA ALA A 499 -9.08 -28.01 -3.55
C ALA A 499 -10.22 -28.96 -3.15
N LEU A 500 -11.04 -29.41 -4.10
CA LEU A 500 -12.13 -30.33 -3.84
C LEU A 500 -12.09 -31.52 -4.79
N LEU A 501 -11.79 -32.70 -4.23
CA LEU A 501 -11.86 -33.95 -4.97
C LEU A 501 -13.33 -34.41 -5.08
N VAL A 502 -14.01 -33.95 -6.11
CA VAL A 502 -15.47 -34.16 -6.27
C VAL A 502 -15.85 -35.64 -6.47
N GLY A 503 -15.09 -36.41 -7.25
CA GLY A 503 -15.39 -37.83 -7.53
C GLY A 503 -16.84 -38.05 -8.01
N ASP A 504 -17.52 -39.01 -7.37
CA ASP A 504 -18.90 -39.43 -7.71
C ASP A 504 -19.98 -38.59 -7.00
N SER A 505 -19.61 -37.43 -6.44
CA SER A 505 -20.47 -36.58 -5.61
C SER A 505 -20.99 -35.34 -6.37
N PRO A 506 -21.99 -34.61 -5.86
CA PRO A 506 -22.43 -33.34 -6.46
C PRO A 506 -21.40 -32.19 -6.31
N GLY A 507 -20.29 -32.40 -5.60
CA GLY A 507 -19.32 -31.34 -5.35
C GLY A 507 -19.81 -30.34 -4.31
N CYS A 508 -19.55 -29.04 -4.48
CA CYS A 508 -19.93 -27.99 -3.54
C CYS A 508 -21.18 -27.17 -3.95
N GLY A 509 -22.10 -27.77 -4.71
CA GLY A 509 -23.27 -27.06 -5.23
C GLY A 509 -24.14 -27.81 -6.23
N GLY A 510 -23.77 -29.03 -6.63
CA GLY A 510 -24.56 -29.82 -7.57
C GLY A 510 -25.98 -30.07 -7.08
N MET A 511 -26.95 -30.01 -8.00
CA MET A 511 -28.36 -29.84 -7.64
C MET A 511 -29.18 -31.11 -7.85
N THR A 512 -30.10 -31.40 -6.92
CA THR A 512 -31.10 -32.47 -7.09
C THR A 512 -32.49 -31.88 -7.01
N LEU A 513 -33.28 -32.02 -8.07
CA LEU A 513 -34.69 -31.62 -8.07
C LEU A 513 -35.53 -32.70 -7.40
N TYR A 514 -36.38 -32.33 -6.45
CA TYR A 514 -37.36 -33.21 -5.86
C TYR A 514 -38.76 -32.84 -6.37
N VAL A 515 -39.45 -33.79 -6.99
CA VAL A 515 -40.84 -33.64 -7.46
C VAL A 515 -41.73 -34.55 -6.63
N ASP A 516 -42.63 -33.96 -5.84
CA ASP A 516 -43.46 -34.68 -4.84
C ASP A 516 -42.64 -35.58 -3.88
N GLY A 517 -41.37 -35.23 -3.64
CA GLY A 517 -40.45 -35.96 -2.77
C GLY A 517 -39.53 -36.97 -3.48
N GLU A 518 -39.77 -37.26 -4.76
CA GLU A 518 -38.92 -38.14 -5.58
C GLU A 518 -37.68 -37.39 -6.11
N PRO A 519 -36.44 -37.91 -5.94
CA PRO A 519 -35.21 -37.23 -6.35
C PRO A 519 -34.87 -37.41 -7.83
N TYR A 520 -34.46 -36.34 -8.47
CA TYR A 520 -33.95 -36.28 -9.84
C TYR A 520 -32.64 -35.48 -9.85
N PRO A 521 -31.47 -36.14 -9.81
CA PRO A 521 -30.18 -35.47 -9.90
C PRO A 521 -30.05 -34.67 -11.20
N ALA A 522 -29.65 -33.40 -11.09
CA ALA A 522 -29.28 -32.54 -12.20
C ALA A 522 -27.75 -32.42 -12.30
N TRP A 523 -27.06 -33.53 -12.03
CA TRP A 523 -25.62 -33.69 -12.12
C TRP A 523 -25.31 -35.16 -12.44
N ALA A 524 -24.12 -35.45 -12.97
CA ALA A 524 -23.73 -36.80 -13.32
C ALA A 524 -22.22 -37.03 -13.23
N ASN A 525 -21.85 -38.19 -12.67
CA ASN A 525 -20.49 -38.69 -12.72
C ASN A 525 -20.11 -39.06 -14.17
N LEU A 526 -18.96 -38.58 -14.64
CA LEU A 526 -18.42 -38.82 -15.99
C LEU A 526 -19.38 -38.51 -17.15
N GLY A 527 -20.38 -37.65 -16.93
CA GLY A 527 -21.31 -37.21 -17.97
C GLY A 527 -22.32 -38.25 -18.45
N GLU A 528 -22.44 -39.41 -17.80
CA GLU A 528 -23.46 -40.42 -18.13
C GLU A 528 -24.83 -39.98 -17.62
N SER A 529 -25.54 -39.14 -18.40
CA SER A 529 -26.87 -38.65 -18.06
C SER A 529 -27.80 -38.53 -19.27
N LYS A 530 -29.11 -38.65 -19.01
CA LYS A 530 -30.16 -38.22 -19.96
C LYS A 530 -30.32 -36.70 -19.98
N THR A 531 -29.87 -36.02 -18.94
CA THR A 531 -29.87 -34.55 -18.81
C THR A 531 -28.76 -33.96 -19.67
N LYS A 532 -29.10 -32.96 -20.47
CA LYS A 532 -28.13 -32.15 -21.20
C LYS A 532 -27.74 -30.95 -20.36
N PHE A 533 -26.50 -30.56 -20.54
CA PHE A 533 -25.89 -29.47 -19.80
C PHE A 533 -25.39 -28.41 -20.77
N GLU A 534 -25.96 -27.23 -20.69
CA GLU A 534 -25.58 -26.06 -21.49
C GLU A 534 -24.97 -25.00 -20.58
N LYS A 535 -24.06 -24.18 -21.15
CA LYS A 535 -23.36 -23.15 -20.39
C LYS A 535 -22.99 -21.96 -21.29
N LYS A 536 -22.95 -20.76 -20.70
CA LYS A 536 -22.54 -19.54 -21.40
C LYS A 536 -22.12 -18.45 -20.42
N LEU A 537 -21.31 -17.50 -20.89
CA LEU A 537 -21.17 -16.20 -20.25
C LEU A 537 -22.46 -15.38 -20.41
N VAL A 538 -22.90 -14.70 -19.35
CA VAL A 538 -24.08 -13.80 -19.36
C VAL A 538 -23.68 -12.34 -19.21
N TYR A 539 -22.67 -12.06 -18.38
CA TYR A 539 -22.23 -10.70 -18.08
C TYR A 539 -20.74 -10.70 -17.71
N GLU A 540 -20.03 -9.64 -18.09
CA GLU A 540 -18.62 -9.41 -17.77
C GLU A 540 -18.34 -7.90 -17.66
N SER A 541 -17.64 -7.53 -16.59
CA SER A 541 -16.96 -6.25 -16.34
C SER A 541 -15.70 -6.52 -15.51
N ASP A 542 -14.89 -5.49 -15.25
CA ASP A 542 -13.65 -5.64 -14.46
C ASP A 542 -13.90 -6.06 -13.00
N SER A 543 -15.12 -5.91 -12.50
CA SER A 543 -15.49 -6.21 -11.11
C SER A 543 -16.57 -7.26 -10.93
N MET A 544 -17.20 -7.73 -12.01
CA MET A 544 -18.25 -8.75 -11.95
C MET A 544 -18.32 -9.61 -13.20
N VAL A 545 -18.38 -10.93 -13.00
CA VAL A 545 -18.64 -11.89 -14.08
C VAL A 545 -19.78 -12.81 -13.67
N THR A 546 -20.68 -13.10 -14.59
CA THR A 546 -21.80 -14.03 -14.37
C THR A 546 -21.86 -15.05 -15.50
N ILE A 547 -21.81 -16.33 -15.13
CA ILE A 547 -22.02 -17.44 -16.03
C ILE A 547 -23.40 -18.06 -15.80
N GLU A 548 -23.97 -18.63 -16.85
CA GLU A 548 -25.19 -19.43 -16.79
C GLU A 548 -24.87 -20.88 -17.07
N TYR A 549 -25.50 -21.76 -16.29
CA TYR A 549 -25.50 -23.19 -16.44
C TYR A 549 -26.94 -23.71 -16.48
N THR A 550 -27.29 -24.51 -17.48
CA THR A 550 -28.64 -25.06 -17.64
C THR A 550 -28.61 -26.58 -17.71
N ALA A 551 -29.48 -27.24 -16.94
CA ALA A 551 -29.69 -28.68 -16.92
C ALA A 551 -31.12 -29.01 -17.41
N GLU A 552 -31.22 -29.71 -18.55
CA GLU A 552 -32.52 -30.08 -19.15
C GLU A 552 -32.39 -31.34 -20.05
N PRO A 553 -33.32 -32.31 -19.99
CA PRO A 553 -34.45 -32.41 -19.07
C PRO A 553 -34.04 -32.91 -17.67
N VAL A 554 -34.76 -32.49 -16.63
CA VAL A 554 -34.67 -33.02 -15.24
C VAL A 554 -36.08 -33.32 -14.73
N GLY A 555 -36.31 -34.47 -14.09
CA GLY A 555 -37.63 -34.84 -13.56
C GLY A 555 -38.28 -36.04 -14.27
N PRO A 556 -39.59 -36.26 -14.07
CA PRO A 556 -40.36 -37.31 -14.74
C PRO A 556 -40.27 -37.22 -16.27
N GLU A 557 -40.18 -38.36 -16.97
CA GLU A 557 -40.03 -38.40 -18.43
C GLU A 557 -41.23 -37.79 -19.19
N ASP A 558 -42.42 -37.85 -18.60
CA ASP A 558 -43.66 -37.31 -19.16
C ASP A 558 -43.85 -35.81 -18.89
N SER A 559 -43.12 -35.25 -17.92
CA SER A 559 -43.23 -33.84 -17.52
C SER A 559 -41.90 -33.30 -16.98
N PRO A 560 -40.90 -33.09 -17.86
CA PRO A 560 -39.57 -32.65 -17.45
C PRO A 560 -39.51 -31.15 -17.16
N TYR A 561 -38.57 -30.79 -16.30
CA TYR A 561 -38.22 -29.44 -15.90
C TYR A 561 -36.85 -29.05 -16.48
N SER A 562 -36.60 -27.74 -16.47
CA SER A 562 -35.31 -27.13 -16.77
C SER A 562 -34.82 -26.37 -15.54
N ILE A 563 -33.56 -26.58 -15.16
CA ILE A 563 -32.90 -25.86 -14.06
C ILE A 563 -31.86 -24.94 -14.67
N THR A 564 -32.06 -23.62 -14.50
CA THR A 564 -31.11 -22.59 -14.91
C THR A 564 -30.45 -22.01 -13.67
N VAL A 565 -29.13 -21.92 -13.69
CA VAL A 565 -28.31 -21.44 -12.58
C VAL A 565 -27.44 -20.28 -13.07
N HIS A 566 -27.50 -19.15 -12.39
CA HIS A 566 -26.55 -18.05 -12.57
C HIS A 566 -25.55 -18.08 -11.44
N CYS A 567 -24.26 -18.14 -11.77
CA CYS A 567 -23.18 -18.08 -10.79
C CYS A 567 -22.36 -16.82 -11.05
N THR A 568 -22.15 -16.03 -10.02
CA THR A 568 -21.48 -14.73 -10.12
C THR A 568 -20.19 -14.73 -9.31
N ALA A 569 -19.13 -14.15 -9.86
CA ALA A 569 -17.99 -13.70 -9.07
C ALA A 569 -17.97 -12.17 -9.01
N LEU A 570 -17.50 -11.68 -7.85
CA LEU A 570 -17.43 -10.27 -7.51
C LEU A 570 -16.00 -9.98 -7.03
N GLU A 571 -15.44 -8.87 -7.48
CA GLU A 571 -14.14 -8.35 -7.02
C GLU A 571 -14.01 -8.41 -5.49
N GLY A 572 -12.88 -8.94 -5.01
CA GLY A 572 -12.53 -9.00 -3.59
C GLY A 572 -13.40 -9.93 -2.75
N LYS A 573 -14.32 -10.70 -3.35
CA LYS A 573 -15.22 -11.60 -2.60
C LYS A 573 -14.72 -13.05 -2.63
N PRO A 574 -14.56 -13.71 -1.46
CA PRO A 574 -14.21 -15.13 -1.37
C PRO A 574 -15.43 -16.06 -1.48
N TYR A 575 -16.53 -15.60 -2.08
CA TYR A 575 -17.78 -16.35 -2.22
C TYR A 575 -18.47 -16.02 -3.54
N SER A 576 -19.38 -16.90 -3.97
CA SER A 576 -20.18 -16.71 -5.19
C SER A 576 -21.67 -16.60 -4.90
N PRO A 577 -22.33 -15.49 -5.28
CA PRO A 577 -23.78 -15.45 -5.37
C PRO A 577 -24.29 -16.43 -6.44
N VAL A 578 -25.31 -17.22 -6.10
CA VAL A 578 -25.92 -18.20 -6.99
C VAL A 578 -27.45 -18.01 -7.04
N GLU A 579 -28.00 -17.79 -8.23
CA GLU A 579 -29.45 -17.73 -8.46
C GLU A 579 -29.92 -18.98 -9.19
N ILE A 580 -30.99 -19.62 -8.68
CA ILE A 580 -31.53 -20.86 -9.24
C ILE A 580 -32.96 -20.64 -9.69
N ARG A 581 -33.25 -20.96 -10.95
CA ARG A 581 -34.59 -20.94 -11.53
C ARG A 581 -34.98 -22.32 -12.04
N VAL A 582 -36.15 -22.79 -11.62
CA VAL A 582 -36.75 -24.03 -12.13
C VAL A 582 -37.96 -23.66 -12.99
N SER A 583 -37.98 -24.13 -14.23
CA SER A 583 -39.06 -23.87 -15.20
C SER A 583 -39.61 -25.18 -15.78
N GLY A 584 -40.83 -25.14 -16.36
CA GLY A 584 -41.51 -26.31 -16.93
C GLY A 584 -42.68 -26.89 -16.12
N ALA A 585 -43.14 -26.21 -15.07
CA ALA A 585 -44.09 -26.78 -14.11
C ALA A 585 -45.49 -27.14 -14.67
N GLU A 586 -45.90 -28.38 -14.42
CA GLU A 586 -47.32 -28.75 -14.29
C GLU A 586 -47.93 -28.16 -13.02
N ASN A 587 -49.18 -27.68 -13.12
CA ASN A 587 -49.92 -27.14 -11.98
C ASN A 587 -50.17 -28.24 -10.92
N GLY A 588 -49.65 -28.02 -9.70
CA GLY A 588 -50.02 -28.79 -8.50
C GLY A 588 -48.94 -29.72 -7.93
N LYS A 589 -47.75 -29.81 -8.54
CA LYS A 589 -46.61 -30.57 -8.01
C LYS A 589 -45.84 -29.79 -6.95
N LYS A 590 -45.38 -30.46 -5.88
CA LYS A 590 -44.49 -29.86 -4.88
C LYS A 590 -43.04 -29.99 -5.36
N LEU A 591 -42.35 -28.86 -5.52
CA LEU A 591 -40.94 -28.80 -5.94
C LEU A 591 -40.04 -28.43 -4.77
N GLN A 592 -38.89 -29.09 -4.66
CA GLN A 592 -37.81 -28.72 -3.75
C GLN A 592 -36.47 -28.88 -4.49
N ILE A 593 -35.51 -28.01 -4.21
CA ILE A 593 -34.15 -28.13 -4.73
C ILE A 593 -33.21 -28.52 -3.59
N GLY A 594 -32.46 -29.59 -3.77
CA GLY A 594 -31.38 -29.99 -2.87
C GLY A 594 -30.05 -29.48 -3.41
N ILE A 595 -29.30 -28.74 -2.59
CA ILE A 595 -27.93 -28.31 -2.89
C ILE A 595 -26.98 -29.31 -2.24
N GLY A 596 -26.21 -30.03 -3.05
CA GLY A 596 -25.32 -31.09 -2.60
C GLY A 596 -23.94 -30.58 -2.19
N PHE A 597 -23.38 -31.17 -1.15
CA PHE A 597 -22.01 -30.96 -0.68
C PHE A 597 -21.29 -32.30 -0.57
N THR A 598 -20.06 -32.38 -1.08
CA THR A 598 -19.17 -33.54 -0.89
C THR A 598 -18.88 -33.74 0.60
N LYS A 599 -18.97 -34.98 1.06
CA LYS A 599 -18.57 -35.37 2.42
C LYS A 599 -17.06 -35.36 2.56
N LEU A 600 -16.58 -34.87 3.70
CA LEU A 600 -15.14 -34.74 3.96
C LEU A 600 -14.67 -35.76 5.00
N GLY A 601 -13.37 -36.08 4.98
CA GLY A 601 -12.75 -36.84 6.05
C GLY A 601 -12.81 -36.03 7.35
N GLU A 602 -13.08 -36.68 8.48
CA GLU A 602 -13.18 -35.99 9.78
C GLU A 602 -14.16 -34.79 9.77
N GLU A 603 -15.26 -34.90 9.01
CA GLU A 603 -16.17 -33.77 8.82
C GLU A 603 -16.83 -33.31 10.12
N GLU A 604 -16.92 -31.99 10.27
CA GLU A 604 -17.75 -31.32 11.25
C GLU A 604 -18.73 -30.41 10.50
N LEU A 605 -20.00 -30.47 10.91
CA LEU A 605 -21.10 -29.79 10.25
C LEU A 605 -21.82 -28.88 11.23
N ALA A 606 -22.15 -27.67 10.77
CA ALA A 606 -22.99 -26.71 11.46
C ALA A 606 -24.15 -26.29 10.56
N LEU A 607 -25.36 -26.25 11.10
CA LEU A 607 -26.55 -25.76 10.42
C LEU A 607 -27.33 -24.86 11.39
N ASP A 608 -27.48 -23.60 11.00
CA ASP A 608 -28.36 -22.64 11.65
C ASP A 608 -29.48 -22.25 10.69
N THR A 609 -30.66 -22.84 10.90
CA THR A 609 -31.84 -22.57 10.07
C THR A 609 -32.50 -21.22 10.40
N GLU A 610 -32.20 -20.61 11.54
CA GLU A 610 -32.79 -19.33 11.93
C GLU A 610 -32.13 -18.16 11.20
N THR A 611 -30.83 -18.29 10.93
CA THR A 611 -30.04 -17.32 10.14
C THR A 611 -29.84 -17.75 8.69
N GLY A 612 -30.10 -19.02 8.36
CA GLY A 612 -30.00 -19.55 7.00
C GLY A 612 -28.56 -19.87 6.60
N VAL A 613 -27.78 -20.43 7.53
CA VAL A 613 -26.35 -20.71 7.34
C VAL A 613 -26.10 -22.20 7.50
N PHE A 614 -25.35 -22.76 6.55
CA PHE A 614 -24.80 -24.11 6.58
C PHE A 614 -23.28 -24.03 6.39
N GLY A 615 -22.55 -24.82 7.17
CA GLY A 615 -21.10 -24.94 7.05
C GLY A 615 -20.65 -26.36 7.29
N ILE A 616 -19.65 -26.79 6.53
CA ILE A 616 -18.93 -28.04 6.71
C ILE A 616 -17.43 -27.74 6.67
N ARG A 617 -16.67 -28.36 7.58
CA ARG A 617 -15.21 -28.37 7.54
C ARG A 617 -14.71 -29.78 7.69
N GLY A 618 -13.60 -30.11 7.02
CA GLY A 618 -13.02 -31.43 7.10
C GLY A 618 -11.71 -31.52 6.35
N TYR A 619 -11.16 -32.72 6.32
CA TYR A 619 -9.92 -33.09 5.66
C TYR A 619 -10.19 -33.72 4.29
N GLN A 620 -9.45 -33.29 3.27
CA GLN A 620 -9.52 -33.85 1.92
C GLN A 620 -8.43 -34.93 1.74
N ASP A 621 -7.19 -34.49 1.57
CA ASP A 621 -6.01 -35.35 1.47
C ASP A 621 -4.75 -34.61 1.97
N PRO A 622 -3.56 -35.24 2.00
CA PRO A 622 -2.34 -34.58 2.48
C PRO A 622 -1.84 -33.38 1.67
N ALA A 623 -2.15 -33.31 0.37
CA ALA A 623 -1.72 -32.20 -0.48
C ALA A 623 -2.62 -30.96 -0.31
N ILE A 624 -3.91 -31.18 -0.07
CA ILE A 624 -4.91 -30.11 0.10
C ILE A 624 -5.07 -29.71 1.58
N GLY A 625 -5.03 -30.68 2.48
CA GLY A 625 -5.26 -30.48 3.91
C GLY A 625 -6.73 -30.31 4.28
N ARG A 626 -7.02 -29.33 5.14
CA ARG A 626 -8.37 -29.06 5.64
C ARG A 626 -9.04 -27.97 4.82
N ILE A 627 -10.28 -28.20 4.42
CA ILE A 627 -11.10 -27.25 3.67
C ILE A 627 -12.40 -26.97 4.40
N GLY A 628 -13.00 -25.82 4.10
CA GLY A 628 -14.33 -25.43 4.54
C GLY A 628 -15.21 -25.10 3.34
N MET A 629 -16.47 -25.53 3.40
CA MET A 629 -17.50 -25.15 2.44
C MET A 629 -18.72 -24.64 3.20
N GLY A 630 -19.46 -23.71 2.60
CA GLY A 630 -20.64 -23.15 3.24
C GLY A 630 -21.70 -22.70 2.25
N LEU A 631 -22.92 -22.56 2.77
CA LEU A 631 -24.08 -22.06 2.03
C LEU A 631 -24.82 -21.06 2.91
N VAL A 632 -25.09 -19.88 2.36
CA VAL A 632 -26.07 -18.94 2.91
C VAL A 632 -27.33 -19.01 2.06
N PHE A 633 -28.48 -19.23 2.69
CA PHE A 633 -29.75 -19.43 2.01
C PHE A 633 -30.90 -18.66 2.71
N PRO A 634 -31.98 -18.32 2.00
CA PRO A 634 -33.14 -17.70 2.63
C PRO A 634 -33.78 -18.64 3.65
N LYS A 635 -33.81 -18.24 4.93
CA LYS A 635 -34.32 -19.06 6.04
C LYS A 635 -35.74 -19.58 5.85
N ASP A 636 -36.60 -18.80 5.20
CA ASP A 636 -38.00 -19.14 4.91
C ASP A 636 -38.17 -20.17 3.78
N ARG A 637 -37.08 -20.48 3.06
CA ARG A 637 -37.03 -21.48 1.99
C ARG A 637 -36.44 -22.81 2.44
N PHE A 638 -35.96 -22.92 3.69
CA PHE A 638 -35.41 -24.17 4.20
C PHE A 638 -36.48 -25.24 4.31
N ALA A 639 -36.24 -26.38 3.64
CA ALA A 639 -37.19 -27.49 3.65
C ALA A 639 -36.68 -28.72 4.41
N GLY A 640 -35.37 -28.85 4.62
CA GLY A 640 -34.76 -29.97 5.33
C GLY A 640 -33.33 -30.25 4.87
N MET A 641 -32.63 -31.09 5.64
CA MET A 641 -31.30 -31.61 5.32
C MET A 641 -31.36 -33.14 5.26
N LYS A 642 -30.68 -33.73 4.27
CA LYS A 642 -30.52 -35.18 4.15
C LYS A 642 -29.04 -35.52 4.17
N ASN A 643 -28.66 -36.41 5.07
CA ASN A 643 -27.33 -37.01 5.07
C ASN A 643 -27.42 -38.29 4.21
N LEU A 644 -26.82 -38.25 3.01
CA LEU A 644 -26.82 -39.37 2.08
C LEU A 644 -25.61 -40.27 2.37
N ASP A 645 -25.75 -41.58 2.24
CA ASP A 645 -24.60 -42.48 2.28
C ASP A 645 -23.66 -42.18 1.10
N ASN A 646 -22.35 -42.34 1.32
CA ASN A 646 -21.32 -42.09 0.31
C ASN A 646 -21.52 -42.92 -0.96
#